data_AF-A0A353NZW4-F1
#
_entry.id   AF-A0A353NZW4-F1
#
_cell.length_a   1.000
_cell.length_b   1.000
_cell.length_c   1.000
_cell.angle_alpha   90.00
_cell.angle_beta   90.00
_cell.angle_gamma   90.00
#
_symmetry.space_group_name_H-M   'P 1'
#
loop_
_entity.id
_entity.type
_entity.pdbx_description
1 polymer ?
#
loop_
_entity_poly.entity_id
_entity_poly.type
_entity_poly.pdbx_seq_one_letter_code
_entity_poly.pdbx_strand_id
1 'polypeptide(L)'
;MKCLVKILMLIVLLGAVAQAATYYVAPEQGGRGTHDGLSAANAKDYLDSAFWTTVQTGLSTAIATVWFVDGTYNRGCLTLLNKGNATNKLYLKGVAGSNVQFTSSGTQLLIIDNSQNIEIRDLNFSGTGCTDHAILCRYSACRNIDIVSCQFTNLTNLMYAAVDIITGAHDIIVRECLFDTIGVVGHITHGVYAAHNCYKIKIHDNTFEDVAGSHVNLRDNVSDVNVFDNTFRSTGTYANEDLQPAITVHGGDDEYFGRDYSFHDNTFDFADRPRYSAIRWTHKGYEGSGGFYQIPNATEADYLENGGPEIKRGFLYGAGVDIDSQIYGNTYIGVDVRVGYGWCPSGGYWSYRNVSNAFYQTRWACDWEGSNDELVSWSVVENNPYTDVSVTSSNPAHGTYSARLTDTSASYRPDLVRSIGANITRGYYRMYVRINSLSAGYAEPVYTNSSDWLYWIRANKSDYKWGNNDGAFPSSTTWTTGTWYLLEMEFNFSSDKYTVWLNNSKIADNITIPTTNTSMSDNIKISPCVTTYQGDMQIDFTKLAVYESSTSSRKCVMDLPFDEASGTTANDATNYDNDGQLIGGITHPSDGISGRCFWFHGDNDYVRVPLNAVDFDFGNYMTVSCWMKTTADRSVYLISQDNSPNDYKYRLTVSSGAATFRVKHSDGTTPYAQATLSSSLFDGQWHHMVGTYNRFSSDGNRIKLYIDGELSASAAGYNYPILRGTDYLNIGKIGSTDWFYGSLDEVLLYNWALTADEVEDLYNSY
;
A
#
# COMPACT_ATOMS: atom_id res chain seq x y z
N MET A 1 -42.04 -39.01 23.81
CA MET A 1 -41.80 -39.57 22.45
C MET A 1 -41.05 -38.64 21.49
N LYS A 2 -41.25 -37.31 21.49
CA LYS A 2 -40.49 -36.39 20.62
C LYS A 2 -39.01 -36.14 21.01
N CYS A 3 -38.59 -36.50 22.23
CA CYS A 3 -37.18 -36.42 22.67
C CYS A 3 -36.33 -37.65 22.28
N LEU A 4 -36.94 -38.83 22.14
CA LEU A 4 -36.19 -40.04 21.74
C LEU A 4 -35.82 -40.03 20.25
N VAL A 5 -36.63 -39.40 19.39
CA VAL A 5 -36.35 -39.30 17.95
C VAL A 5 -35.18 -38.35 17.66
N LYS A 6 -34.98 -37.30 18.49
CA LYS A 6 -33.82 -36.40 18.37
C LYS A 6 -32.51 -37.05 18.82
N ILE A 7 -32.54 -37.92 19.82
CA ILE A 7 -31.35 -38.66 20.26
C ILE A 7 -30.99 -39.78 19.26
N LEU A 8 -31.99 -40.42 18.65
CA LEU A 8 -31.73 -41.41 17.58
C LEU A 8 -31.21 -40.76 16.29
N MET A 9 -31.67 -39.55 15.94
CA MET A 9 -31.11 -38.78 14.80
C MET A 9 -29.69 -38.24 15.07
N LEU A 10 -29.32 -37.99 16.33
CA LEU A 10 -27.95 -37.57 16.69
C LEU A 10 -26.96 -38.75 16.65
N ILE A 11 -27.43 -39.98 16.84
CA ILE A 11 -26.61 -41.20 16.71
C ILE A 11 -26.47 -41.62 15.22
N VAL A 12 -27.41 -41.24 14.35
CA VAL A 12 -27.34 -41.52 12.90
C VAL A 12 -26.53 -40.45 12.14
N LEU A 13 -26.28 -39.27 12.71
CA LEU A 13 -25.34 -38.27 12.17
C LEU A 13 -23.88 -38.46 12.63
N LEU A 14 -23.57 -39.51 13.39
CA LEU A 14 -22.22 -40.10 13.46
C LEU A 14 -22.02 -41.09 12.30
N GLY A 15 -22.51 -40.72 11.11
CA GLY A 15 -22.25 -41.44 9.88
C GLY A 15 -20.75 -41.37 9.60
N ALA A 16 -20.06 -42.47 9.92
CA ALA A 16 -18.68 -42.79 9.60
C ALA A 16 -17.82 -41.57 9.20
N VAL A 17 -17.09 -41.00 10.18
CA VAL A 17 -15.87 -40.28 9.83
C VAL A 17 -15.04 -41.28 9.02
N ALA A 18 -14.98 -41.10 7.70
CA ALA A 18 -14.24 -41.99 6.83
C ALA A 18 -12.80 -42.00 7.34
N GLN A 19 -12.40 -43.11 7.93
CA GLN A 19 -11.11 -43.23 8.59
C GLN A 19 -10.02 -42.94 7.56
N ALA A 20 -9.10 -42.03 7.91
CA ALA A 20 -7.97 -41.67 7.05
C ALA A 20 -7.28 -42.95 6.54
N ALA A 21 -7.22 -43.12 5.23
CA ALA A 21 -6.59 -44.28 4.64
C ALA A 21 -5.07 -44.13 4.81
N THR A 22 -4.44 -45.09 5.49
CA THR A 22 -2.99 -45.08 5.73
C THR A 22 -2.34 -46.21 4.96
N TYR A 23 -1.31 -45.87 4.20
CA TYR A 23 -0.55 -46.79 3.37
C TYR A 23 0.94 -46.63 3.62
N TYR A 24 1.72 -47.64 3.25
CA TYR A 24 3.17 -47.68 3.41
C TYR A 24 3.84 -48.17 2.14
N VAL A 25 4.90 -47.48 1.74
CA VAL A 25 5.77 -47.87 0.61
C VAL A 25 7.21 -48.01 1.05
N ALA A 26 7.97 -48.83 0.34
CA ALA A 26 9.35 -49.16 0.59
C ALA A 26 10.18 -49.15 -0.71
N PRO A 27 11.51 -48.92 -0.61
CA PRO A 27 12.37 -48.82 -1.78
C PRO A 27 12.65 -50.17 -2.46
N GLU A 28 12.51 -51.28 -1.74
CA GLU A 28 12.86 -52.62 -2.24
C GLU A 28 11.91 -53.07 -3.36
N GLN A 29 12.46 -53.73 -4.39
CA GLN A 29 11.67 -54.30 -5.48
C GLN A 29 10.68 -55.34 -4.93
N GLY A 30 9.39 -55.12 -5.16
CA GLY A 30 8.32 -55.96 -4.62
C GLY A 30 7.82 -55.56 -3.21
N GLY A 31 8.54 -54.72 -2.47
CA GLY A 31 8.19 -54.21 -1.13
C GLY A 31 8.77 -55.03 0.03
N ARG A 32 8.14 -54.92 1.22
CA ARG A 32 8.46 -55.66 2.45
C ARG A 32 7.32 -56.59 2.89
N GLY A 33 7.66 -57.65 3.61
CA GLY A 33 6.69 -58.49 4.33
C GLY A 33 5.65 -59.15 3.42
N THR A 34 4.36 -58.91 3.70
CA THR A 34 3.25 -59.40 2.86
C THR A 34 3.01 -58.54 1.62
N HIS A 35 3.62 -57.35 1.53
CA HIS A 35 3.47 -56.40 0.43
C HIS A 35 2.00 -55.98 0.25
N ASP A 36 1.27 -55.76 1.33
CA ASP A 36 -0.10 -55.24 1.30
C ASP A 36 -0.16 -53.71 1.41
N GLY A 37 0.94 -53.07 1.84
CA GLY A 37 1.03 -51.64 2.04
C GLY A 37 0.22 -51.12 3.22
N LEU A 38 -0.27 -51.97 4.13
CA LEU A 38 -1.14 -51.59 5.25
C LEU A 38 -0.37 -51.38 6.56
N SER A 39 0.92 -51.71 6.60
CA SER A 39 1.82 -51.41 7.72
C SER A 39 3.25 -51.20 7.22
N ALA A 40 4.09 -50.54 8.02
CA ALA A 40 5.51 -50.34 7.68
C ALA A 40 6.27 -51.65 7.47
N ALA A 41 5.92 -52.72 8.19
CA ALA A 41 6.51 -54.05 8.05
C ALA A 41 6.10 -54.76 6.75
N ASN A 42 4.94 -54.39 6.19
CA ASN A 42 4.36 -54.96 4.98
C ASN A 42 4.28 -53.96 3.81
N ALA A 43 5.14 -52.95 3.84
CA ALA A 43 5.13 -51.82 2.91
C ALA A 43 5.25 -52.28 1.44
N LYS A 44 4.56 -51.59 0.54
CA LYS A 44 4.53 -51.94 -0.89
C LYS A 44 5.72 -51.35 -1.64
N ASP A 45 6.04 -51.90 -2.80
CA ASP A 45 7.00 -51.25 -3.71
C ASP A 45 6.50 -49.86 -4.12
N TYR A 46 7.33 -48.83 -3.95
CA TYR A 46 6.99 -47.43 -4.28
C TYR A 46 6.72 -47.17 -5.78
N LEU A 47 7.16 -48.05 -6.68
CA LEU A 47 6.92 -47.95 -8.13
C LEU A 47 5.75 -48.83 -8.61
N ASP A 48 5.04 -49.51 -7.69
CA ASP A 48 3.92 -50.38 -8.05
C ASP A 48 2.70 -49.56 -8.53
N SER A 49 2.32 -49.70 -9.79
CA SER A 49 1.19 -48.97 -10.38
C SER A 49 -0.18 -49.40 -9.84
N ALA A 50 -0.34 -50.66 -9.43
CA ALA A 50 -1.56 -51.17 -8.82
C ALA A 50 -1.74 -50.62 -7.40
N PHE A 51 -0.64 -50.43 -6.67
CA PHE A 51 -0.64 -49.73 -5.39
C PHE A 51 -1.15 -48.29 -5.53
N TRP A 52 -0.59 -47.50 -6.44
CA TRP A 52 -1.04 -46.11 -6.65
C TRP A 52 -2.46 -46.00 -7.19
N THR A 53 -2.98 -47.05 -7.83
CA THR A 53 -4.41 -47.15 -8.19
C THR A 53 -5.27 -47.40 -6.95
N THR A 54 -4.80 -48.21 -6.01
CA THR A 54 -5.45 -48.46 -4.72
C THR A 54 -5.50 -47.19 -3.86
N VAL A 55 -4.37 -46.47 -3.75
CA VAL A 55 -4.31 -45.18 -3.06
C VAL A 55 -5.31 -44.18 -3.64
N GLN A 56 -5.35 -44.04 -4.97
CA GLN A 56 -6.29 -43.15 -5.66
C GLN A 56 -7.75 -43.54 -5.39
N THR A 57 -8.05 -44.84 -5.34
CA THR A 57 -9.39 -45.34 -5.02
C THR A 57 -9.78 -44.99 -3.59
N GLY A 58 -8.88 -45.21 -2.62
CA GLY A 58 -9.10 -44.81 -1.23
C GLY A 58 -9.33 -43.30 -1.08
N LEU A 59 -8.53 -42.50 -1.79
CA LEU A 59 -8.61 -41.04 -1.81
C LEU A 59 -9.98 -40.50 -2.30
N SER A 60 -10.74 -41.28 -3.07
CA SER A 60 -12.10 -40.91 -3.47
C SER A 60 -13.09 -40.84 -2.31
N THR A 61 -12.77 -41.46 -1.17
CA THR A 61 -13.67 -41.58 -0.01
C THR A 61 -13.16 -40.92 1.27
N ALA A 62 -11.85 -40.75 1.43
CA ALA A 62 -11.23 -40.12 2.61
C ALA A 62 -9.87 -39.52 2.24
N ILE A 63 -9.29 -38.73 3.15
CA ILE A 63 -7.88 -38.36 3.07
C ILE A 63 -7.01 -39.63 3.02
N ALA A 64 -5.90 -39.58 2.28
CA ALA A 64 -4.96 -40.70 2.22
C ALA A 64 -3.55 -40.24 2.63
N THR A 65 -2.87 -41.04 3.45
CA THR A 65 -1.47 -40.84 3.80
C THR A 65 -0.66 -42.03 3.33
N VAL A 66 0.40 -41.77 2.57
CA VAL A 66 1.39 -42.77 2.16
C VAL A 66 2.69 -42.46 2.91
N TRP A 67 3.05 -43.36 3.82
CA TRP A 67 4.31 -43.31 4.54
C TRP A 67 5.42 -44.01 3.75
N PHE A 68 6.50 -43.29 3.48
CA PHE A 68 7.73 -43.86 2.96
C PHE A 68 8.51 -44.40 4.15
N VAL A 69 8.78 -45.70 4.17
CA VAL A 69 9.62 -46.31 5.21
C VAL A 69 11.09 -46.04 4.92
N ASP A 70 11.93 -46.01 5.95
CA ASP A 70 13.37 -45.79 5.84
C ASP A 70 14.03 -46.62 4.74
N GLY A 71 14.84 -45.94 3.93
CA GLY A 71 15.69 -46.54 2.93
C GLY A 71 15.94 -45.64 1.71
N THR A 72 16.78 -46.13 0.81
CA THR A 72 17.24 -45.40 -0.37
C THR A 72 16.37 -45.73 -1.59
N TYR A 73 15.59 -44.76 -2.06
CA TYR A 73 14.68 -44.85 -3.20
C TYR A 73 15.42 -44.51 -4.50
N ASN A 74 16.08 -45.52 -5.09
CA ASN A 74 17.02 -45.34 -6.21
C ASN A 74 16.79 -46.15 -7.48
N ARG A 75 15.64 -46.83 -7.55
CA ARG A 75 15.33 -47.72 -8.68
C ARG A 75 14.68 -46.99 -9.85
N GLY A 76 14.41 -45.68 -9.70
CA GLY A 76 13.83 -44.83 -10.73
C GLY A 76 12.94 -43.74 -10.15
N CYS A 77 12.39 -42.93 -11.06
CA CYS A 77 11.49 -41.82 -10.78
C CYS A 77 10.11 -42.32 -10.32
N LEU A 78 9.58 -41.72 -9.25
CA LEU A 78 8.18 -41.87 -8.88
C LEU A 78 7.33 -40.89 -9.68
N THR A 79 6.42 -41.38 -10.53
CA THR A 79 5.52 -40.53 -11.32
C THR A 79 4.09 -40.62 -10.80
N LEU A 80 3.58 -39.49 -10.29
CA LEU A 80 2.17 -39.28 -9.97
C LEU A 80 1.49 -38.58 -11.14
N LEU A 81 0.87 -39.38 -12.02
CA LEU A 81 0.09 -38.91 -13.15
C LEU A 81 -1.40 -39.02 -12.85
N ASN A 82 -2.14 -37.91 -12.98
CA ASN A 82 -3.59 -37.84 -12.74
C ASN A 82 -3.98 -38.36 -11.34
N LYS A 83 -3.21 -37.99 -10.32
CA LYS A 83 -3.43 -38.39 -8.92
C LYS A 83 -4.00 -37.24 -8.11
N GLY A 84 -4.58 -37.58 -6.96
CA GLY A 84 -5.15 -36.59 -6.05
C GLY A 84 -6.67 -36.50 -6.12
N ASN A 85 -7.23 -35.55 -5.37
CA ASN A 85 -8.67 -35.34 -5.27
C ASN A 85 -8.96 -33.89 -4.88
N ALA A 86 -10.02 -33.29 -5.42
CA ALA A 86 -10.35 -31.88 -5.16
C ALA A 86 -10.69 -31.58 -3.69
N THR A 87 -11.11 -32.59 -2.92
CA THR A 87 -11.55 -32.46 -1.53
C THR A 87 -10.61 -33.15 -0.56
N ASN A 88 -10.28 -34.42 -0.81
CA ASN A 88 -9.46 -35.23 0.08
C ASN A 88 -7.97 -35.05 -0.25
N LYS A 89 -7.17 -34.59 0.73
CA LYS A 89 -5.72 -34.38 0.56
C LYS A 89 -4.97 -35.71 0.55
N LEU A 90 -4.01 -35.85 -0.37
CA LEU A 90 -3.04 -36.94 -0.38
C LEU A 90 -1.76 -36.47 0.30
N TYR A 91 -1.33 -37.17 1.35
CA TYR A 91 -0.06 -36.91 2.03
C TYR A 91 0.98 -37.95 1.63
N LEU A 92 2.14 -37.50 1.17
CA LEU A 92 3.35 -38.30 0.97
C LEU A 92 4.33 -37.92 2.07
N LYS A 93 4.54 -38.83 3.04
CA LYS A 93 5.28 -38.52 4.27
C LYS A 93 6.48 -39.41 4.46
N GLY A 94 7.63 -38.79 4.71
CA GLY A 94 8.72 -39.41 5.45
C GLY A 94 8.56 -39.16 6.94
N VAL A 95 9.57 -39.55 7.71
CA VAL A 95 9.71 -39.18 9.13
C VAL A 95 10.85 -38.17 9.22
N ALA A 96 10.66 -37.04 9.90
CA ALA A 96 11.73 -36.05 10.07
C ALA A 96 13.02 -36.68 10.64
N GLY A 97 14.16 -36.45 9.97
CA GLY A 97 15.45 -37.03 10.34
C GLY A 97 15.62 -38.52 10.01
N SER A 98 14.67 -39.14 9.30
CA SER A 98 14.77 -40.53 8.84
C SER A 98 15.66 -40.68 7.59
N ASN A 99 16.03 -41.93 7.29
CA ASN A 99 16.82 -42.28 6.11
C ASN A 99 15.97 -42.44 4.83
N VAL A 100 14.80 -41.80 4.73
CA VAL A 100 14.02 -41.79 3.48
C VAL A 100 14.74 -40.89 2.47
N GLN A 101 15.51 -41.51 1.59
CA GLN A 101 16.41 -40.82 0.67
C GLN A 101 16.05 -41.13 -0.79
N PHE A 102 15.52 -40.16 -1.51
CA PHE A 102 15.38 -40.21 -2.96
C PHE A 102 16.69 -39.84 -3.63
N THR A 103 17.20 -40.75 -4.46
CA THR A 103 18.42 -40.58 -5.23
C THR A 103 18.39 -41.57 -6.37
N SER A 104 18.57 -41.23 -7.63
CA SER A 104 18.59 -42.26 -8.70
C SER A 104 19.42 -41.77 -9.87
N SER A 105 20.07 -42.67 -10.61
CA SER A 105 20.72 -42.34 -11.87
C SER A 105 19.63 -42.13 -12.93
N GLY A 106 19.22 -40.89 -13.14
CA GLY A 106 18.10 -40.54 -14.01
C GLY A 106 17.86 -39.05 -14.09
N THR A 107 16.91 -38.65 -14.91
CA THR A 107 16.58 -37.24 -15.16
C THR A 107 15.80 -36.64 -13.99
N GLN A 108 14.85 -37.35 -13.39
CA GLN A 108 14.03 -36.87 -12.27
C GLN A 108 13.87 -37.88 -11.14
N LEU A 109 13.53 -37.41 -9.93
CA LEU A 109 13.24 -38.26 -8.76
C LEU A 109 11.74 -38.40 -8.48
N LEU A 110 10.98 -37.31 -8.57
CA LEU A 110 9.53 -37.28 -8.35
C LEU A 110 8.84 -36.37 -9.37
N ILE A 111 7.89 -36.91 -10.13
CA ILE A 111 7.08 -36.17 -11.09
C ILE A 111 5.63 -36.10 -10.61
N ILE A 112 5.04 -34.90 -10.68
CA ILE A 112 3.64 -34.61 -10.36
C ILE A 112 3.00 -33.99 -11.59
N ASP A 113 2.45 -34.84 -12.45
CA ASP A 113 1.82 -34.44 -13.71
C ASP A 113 0.29 -34.49 -13.56
N ASN A 114 -0.38 -33.39 -13.92
CA ASN A 114 -1.85 -33.29 -13.91
C ASN A 114 -2.51 -33.77 -12.59
N SER A 115 -1.83 -33.54 -11.45
CA SER A 115 -2.24 -34.08 -10.14
C SER A 115 -2.54 -32.96 -9.14
N GLN A 116 -3.42 -33.17 -8.16
CA GLN A 116 -3.91 -32.07 -7.32
C GLN A 116 -4.04 -32.40 -5.84
N ASN A 117 -3.95 -31.38 -4.98
CA ASN A 117 -4.21 -31.50 -3.53
C ASN A 117 -3.29 -32.52 -2.84
N ILE A 118 -1.98 -32.35 -3.01
CA ILE A 118 -0.94 -33.25 -2.51
C ILE A 118 -0.02 -32.49 -1.56
N GLU A 119 0.31 -33.08 -0.42
CA GLU A 119 1.38 -32.60 0.46
C GLU A 119 2.55 -33.58 0.44
N ILE A 120 3.75 -33.08 0.19
CA ILE A 120 5.01 -33.82 0.22
C ILE A 120 5.79 -33.31 1.43
N ARG A 121 6.05 -34.20 2.38
CA ARG A 121 6.57 -33.82 3.68
C ARG A 121 7.71 -34.73 4.16
N ASP A 122 8.72 -34.13 4.77
CA ASP A 122 9.82 -34.82 5.48
C ASP A 122 10.56 -35.85 4.60
N LEU A 123 10.70 -35.56 3.30
CA LEU A 123 11.46 -36.40 2.36
C LEU A 123 12.83 -35.78 2.06
N ASN A 124 13.86 -36.62 1.94
CA ASN A 124 15.20 -36.18 1.57
C ASN A 124 15.49 -36.53 0.10
N PHE A 125 15.87 -35.56 -0.70
CA PHE A 125 16.32 -35.69 -2.08
C PHE A 125 17.80 -35.36 -2.12
N SER A 126 18.66 -36.34 -2.41
CA SER A 126 20.10 -36.12 -2.33
C SER A 126 20.96 -36.99 -3.23
N GLY A 127 22.22 -36.60 -3.37
CA GLY A 127 23.23 -37.32 -4.12
C GLY A 127 23.30 -36.95 -5.60
N THR A 128 24.29 -37.51 -6.29
CA THR A 128 24.71 -37.04 -7.60
C THR A 128 24.06 -37.76 -8.78
N GLY A 129 23.07 -38.63 -8.53
CA GLY A 129 22.44 -39.42 -9.59
C GLY A 129 21.48 -38.62 -10.48
N CYS A 130 20.80 -37.62 -9.93
CA CYS A 130 19.76 -36.86 -10.61
C CYS A 130 20.37 -35.77 -11.50
N THR A 131 19.97 -35.72 -12.78
CA THR A 131 20.54 -34.77 -13.74
C THR A 131 19.67 -33.57 -14.06
N ASP A 132 18.34 -33.65 -13.93
CA ASP A 132 17.47 -32.55 -14.37
C ASP A 132 16.74 -31.89 -13.20
N HIS A 133 15.83 -32.62 -12.53
CA HIS A 133 14.97 -32.06 -11.47
C HIS A 133 14.73 -33.05 -10.33
N ALA A 134 14.80 -32.63 -9.06
CA ALA A 134 14.43 -33.53 -7.97
C ALA A 134 12.90 -33.70 -7.91
N ILE A 135 12.15 -32.62 -7.82
CA ILE A 135 10.67 -32.61 -7.94
C ILE A 135 10.27 -31.79 -9.16
N LEU A 136 9.39 -32.35 -9.99
CA LEU A 136 8.86 -31.72 -11.20
C LEU A 136 7.33 -31.68 -11.18
N CYS A 137 6.75 -30.48 -11.08
CA CYS A 137 5.32 -30.22 -11.11
C CYS A 137 4.91 -29.65 -12.47
N ARG A 138 4.04 -30.34 -13.22
CA ARG A 138 3.72 -29.91 -14.61
C ARG A 138 2.26 -29.98 -14.99
N TYR A 139 1.94 -29.08 -15.92
CA TYR A 139 0.65 -28.90 -16.57
C TYR A 139 -0.38 -28.18 -15.68
N SER A 140 -1.34 -27.52 -16.31
CA SER A 140 -2.34 -26.68 -15.64
C SER A 140 -3.27 -27.43 -14.69
N ALA A 141 -3.43 -28.75 -14.82
CA ALA A 141 -4.16 -29.53 -13.83
C ALA A 141 -3.34 -29.83 -12.57
N CYS A 142 -2.02 -29.62 -12.60
CA CYS A 142 -1.15 -29.73 -11.44
C CYS A 142 -1.31 -28.53 -10.53
N ARG A 143 -1.98 -28.73 -9.38
CA ARG A 143 -2.33 -27.61 -8.49
C ARG A 143 -2.55 -27.98 -7.03
N ASN A 144 -2.45 -27.00 -6.14
CA ASN A 144 -2.62 -27.19 -4.69
C ASN A 144 -1.63 -28.25 -4.19
N ILE A 145 -0.34 -28.00 -4.42
CA ILE A 145 0.77 -28.87 -4.00
C ILE A 145 1.57 -28.15 -2.92
N ASP A 146 1.76 -28.80 -1.77
CA ASP A 146 2.51 -28.27 -0.63
C ASP A 146 3.77 -29.13 -0.43
N ILE A 147 4.95 -28.56 -0.68
CA ILE A 147 6.26 -29.18 -0.46
C ILE A 147 6.81 -28.58 0.82
N VAL A 148 6.83 -29.37 1.90
CA VAL A 148 7.04 -28.86 3.26
C VAL A 148 8.07 -29.68 4.03
N SER A 149 9.02 -29.02 4.68
CA SER A 149 10.02 -29.70 5.52
C SER A 149 10.87 -30.75 4.77
N CYS A 150 11.04 -30.60 3.46
CA CYS A 150 11.87 -31.48 2.63
C CYS A 150 13.33 -30.99 2.61
N GLN A 151 14.27 -31.92 2.40
CA GLN A 151 15.69 -31.60 2.26
C GLN A 151 16.16 -31.90 0.85
N PHE A 152 16.81 -30.93 0.21
CA PHE A 152 17.47 -31.05 -1.09
C PHE A 152 18.96 -30.82 -0.86
N THR A 153 19.75 -31.89 -0.84
CA THR A 153 21.16 -31.80 -0.42
C THR A 153 22.10 -32.51 -1.39
N ASN A 154 23.25 -31.90 -1.70
CA ASN A 154 24.30 -32.53 -2.52
C ASN A 154 23.79 -33.03 -3.89
N LEU A 155 22.95 -32.23 -4.55
CA LEU A 155 22.38 -32.50 -5.88
C LEU A 155 23.29 -31.91 -6.98
N THR A 156 24.57 -32.29 -6.98
CA THR A 156 25.63 -31.60 -7.74
C THR A 156 25.61 -31.86 -9.26
N ASN A 157 24.80 -32.80 -9.73
CA ASN A 157 24.64 -33.11 -11.15
C ASN A 157 23.36 -32.54 -11.75
N LEU A 158 22.57 -31.84 -10.95
CA LEU A 158 21.29 -31.27 -11.34
C LEU A 158 21.51 -30.07 -12.28
N MET A 159 20.80 -30.02 -13.40
CA MET A 159 21.00 -28.99 -14.45
C MET A 159 19.89 -27.94 -14.49
N TYR A 160 18.68 -28.24 -13.99
CA TYR A 160 17.55 -27.29 -14.03
C TYR A 160 17.21 -26.76 -12.65
N ALA A 161 16.44 -27.52 -11.84
CA ALA A 161 16.09 -27.08 -10.48
C ALA A 161 15.79 -28.21 -9.50
N ALA A 162 16.06 -28.00 -8.20
CA ALA A 162 15.64 -28.96 -7.17
C ALA A 162 14.10 -29.10 -7.14
N VAL A 163 13.37 -27.98 -7.21
CA VAL A 163 11.92 -27.96 -7.43
C VAL A 163 11.61 -27.18 -8.70
N ASP A 164 10.96 -27.84 -9.65
CA ASP A 164 10.60 -27.25 -10.94
C ASP A 164 9.07 -27.23 -11.12
N ILE A 165 8.51 -26.06 -11.46
CA ILE A 165 7.07 -25.78 -11.58
C ILE A 165 6.80 -25.19 -12.96
N ILE A 166 6.23 -25.97 -13.89
CA ILE A 166 6.11 -25.53 -15.28
C ILE A 166 4.77 -25.82 -15.95
N THR A 167 4.56 -25.15 -17.08
CA THR A 167 3.47 -25.44 -18.04
C THR A 167 2.10 -25.19 -17.41
N GLY A 168 1.97 -24.05 -16.72
CA GLY A 168 0.73 -23.60 -16.11
C GLY A 168 0.37 -24.24 -14.77
N ALA A 169 1.26 -25.04 -14.16
CA ALA A 169 1.07 -25.51 -12.79
C ALA A 169 0.92 -24.32 -11.81
N HIS A 170 0.05 -24.44 -10.81
CA HIS A 170 -0.35 -23.28 -9.99
C HIS A 170 -0.81 -23.66 -8.57
N ASP A 171 -0.98 -22.68 -7.68
CA ASP A 171 -1.28 -22.93 -6.25
C ASP A 171 -0.25 -23.88 -5.61
N ILE A 172 1.04 -23.56 -5.77
CA ILE A 172 2.16 -24.37 -5.27
C ILE A 172 2.83 -23.66 -4.10
N ILE A 173 3.06 -24.37 -3.01
CA ILE A 173 3.73 -23.85 -1.81
C ILE A 173 5.01 -24.65 -1.57
N VAL A 174 6.14 -23.97 -1.42
CA VAL A 174 7.43 -24.55 -1.03
C VAL A 174 7.84 -23.89 0.28
N ARG A 175 7.87 -24.65 1.38
CA ARG A 175 8.12 -24.05 2.69
C ARG A 175 8.88 -24.94 3.66
N GLU A 176 9.55 -24.30 4.62
CA GLU A 176 10.31 -25.01 5.67
C GLU A 176 11.36 -25.98 5.11
N CYS A 177 11.78 -25.82 3.85
CA CYS A 177 12.72 -26.72 3.18
C CYS A 177 14.16 -26.23 3.30
N LEU A 178 15.09 -27.18 3.19
CA LEU A 178 16.52 -26.91 3.05
C LEU A 178 16.96 -27.21 1.62
N PHE A 179 17.64 -26.25 0.99
CA PHE A 179 18.38 -26.42 -0.26
C PHE A 179 19.85 -26.18 0.03
N ASP A 180 20.69 -27.20 -0.12
CA ASP A 180 22.12 -27.14 0.20
C ASP A 180 22.94 -27.83 -0.89
N THR A 181 23.87 -27.09 -1.51
CA THR A 181 24.81 -27.62 -2.51
C THR A 181 24.06 -28.17 -3.73
N ILE A 182 23.48 -27.26 -4.53
CA ILE A 182 22.60 -27.60 -5.66
C ILE A 182 23.24 -27.21 -7.00
N GLY A 183 23.37 -28.20 -7.89
CA GLY A 183 23.53 -27.99 -9.33
C GLY A 183 24.93 -28.18 -9.91
N VAL A 184 25.07 -28.22 -11.23
CA VAL A 184 26.37 -28.51 -11.87
C VAL A 184 27.34 -27.32 -11.81
N VAL A 185 28.59 -27.58 -11.43
CA VAL A 185 29.71 -26.62 -11.56
C VAL A 185 29.87 -26.20 -13.03
N GLY A 186 29.77 -24.90 -13.32
CA GLY A 186 29.83 -24.39 -14.68
C GLY A 186 28.44 -24.25 -15.37
N HIS A 187 27.35 -24.66 -14.71
CA HIS A 187 25.98 -24.47 -15.17
C HIS A 187 25.21 -23.49 -14.27
N ILE A 188 24.06 -22.99 -14.74
CA ILE A 188 23.12 -22.19 -13.96
C ILE A 188 21.98 -23.13 -13.55
N THR A 189 21.92 -23.47 -12.26
CA THR A 189 20.93 -24.41 -11.71
C THR A 189 20.22 -23.75 -10.54
N HIS A 190 18.94 -24.03 -10.34
CA HIS A 190 18.11 -23.32 -9.39
C HIS A 190 17.68 -24.17 -8.19
N GLY A 191 17.33 -23.52 -7.08
CA GLY A 191 16.65 -24.19 -5.97
C GLY A 191 15.19 -24.43 -6.35
N VAL A 192 14.48 -23.34 -6.60
CA VAL A 192 13.11 -23.34 -7.14
C VAL A 192 13.09 -22.63 -8.50
N TYR A 193 12.57 -23.30 -9.52
CA TYR A 193 12.36 -22.74 -10.85
C TYR A 193 10.88 -22.81 -11.20
N ALA A 194 10.31 -21.70 -11.66
CA ALA A 194 8.95 -21.65 -12.18
C ALA A 194 8.94 -21.07 -13.59
N ALA A 195 8.25 -21.70 -14.53
CA ALA A 195 8.12 -21.16 -15.88
C ALA A 195 6.85 -21.51 -16.68
N HIS A 196 6.62 -20.79 -17.77
CA HIS A 196 5.56 -21.05 -18.74
C HIS A 196 4.15 -20.91 -18.16
N ASN A 197 3.77 -19.67 -17.84
CA ASN A 197 2.41 -19.27 -17.40
C ASN A 197 1.96 -19.89 -16.06
N CYS A 198 2.90 -20.26 -15.17
CA CYS A 198 2.58 -20.69 -13.81
C CYS A 198 2.14 -19.52 -12.92
N TYR A 199 1.32 -19.76 -11.90
CA TYR A 199 0.84 -18.69 -11.03
C TYR A 199 0.47 -19.15 -9.62
N LYS A 200 0.27 -18.23 -8.67
CA LYS A 200 -0.06 -18.53 -7.26
C LYS A 200 0.99 -19.42 -6.60
N ILE A 201 2.23 -18.93 -6.56
CA ILE A 201 3.36 -19.66 -6.01
C ILE A 201 3.80 -18.97 -4.71
N LYS A 202 3.98 -19.75 -3.63
CA LYS A 202 4.52 -19.24 -2.37
C LYS A 202 5.79 -19.99 -2.01
N ILE A 203 6.85 -19.25 -1.69
CA ILE A 203 8.15 -19.78 -1.29
C ILE A 203 8.51 -19.11 0.02
N HIS A 204 8.42 -19.82 1.15
CA HIS A 204 8.64 -19.19 2.45
C HIS A 204 9.23 -20.08 3.54
N ASP A 205 9.86 -19.50 4.55
CA ASP A 205 10.52 -20.23 5.64
C ASP A 205 11.59 -21.24 5.17
N ASN A 206 12.17 -21.05 3.97
CA ASN A 206 13.19 -21.95 3.44
C ASN A 206 14.60 -21.43 3.73
N THR A 207 15.57 -22.35 3.78
CA THR A 207 16.99 -22.03 3.74
C THR A 207 17.58 -22.48 2.43
N PHE A 208 18.17 -21.55 1.69
CA PHE A 208 18.95 -21.81 0.49
C PHE A 208 20.42 -21.52 0.79
N GLU A 209 21.24 -22.54 0.68
CA GLU A 209 22.69 -22.50 0.86
C GLU A 209 23.35 -23.10 -0.37
N ASP A 210 24.29 -22.37 -0.96
CA ASP A 210 25.14 -22.86 -2.05
C ASP A 210 24.35 -23.48 -3.24
N VAL A 211 23.55 -22.65 -3.93
CA VAL A 211 22.91 -22.98 -5.21
C VAL A 211 23.67 -22.33 -6.38
N ALA A 212 24.09 -23.14 -7.36
CA ALA A 212 24.94 -22.73 -8.50
C ALA A 212 24.39 -21.54 -9.34
N GLY A 213 23.07 -21.40 -9.42
CA GLY A 213 22.38 -20.32 -10.10
C GLY A 213 21.54 -19.47 -9.15
N SER A 214 20.46 -18.90 -9.66
CA SER A 214 19.50 -18.19 -8.80
C SER A 214 18.78 -19.18 -7.90
N HIS A 215 18.74 -18.92 -6.60
CA HIS A 215 18.02 -19.76 -5.63
C HIS A 215 16.53 -19.90 -6.02
N VAL A 216 15.93 -18.78 -6.43
CA VAL A 216 14.58 -18.74 -7.02
C VAL A 216 14.65 -18.09 -8.40
N ASN A 217 14.09 -18.75 -9.42
CA ASN A 217 14.02 -18.24 -10.77
C ASN A 217 12.60 -18.34 -11.34
N LEU A 218 12.03 -17.21 -11.75
CA LEU A 218 10.68 -17.06 -12.29
C LEU A 218 10.79 -16.63 -13.75
N ARG A 219 10.24 -17.40 -14.70
CA ARG A 219 10.47 -17.15 -16.13
C ARG A 219 9.20 -17.32 -16.98
N ASP A 220 9.04 -16.52 -18.02
CA ASP A 220 7.94 -16.68 -19.00
C ASP A 220 6.53 -16.62 -18.37
N ASN A 221 6.10 -15.39 -18.10
CA ASN A 221 4.76 -15.02 -17.63
C ASN A 221 4.32 -15.70 -16.32
N VAL A 222 5.24 -15.87 -15.38
CA VAL A 222 4.92 -16.39 -14.04
C VAL A 222 4.42 -15.27 -13.15
N SER A 223 3.22 -15.39 -12.57
CA SER A 223 2.54 -14.30 -11.85
C SER A 223 1.98 -14.71 -10.49
N ASP A 224 1.62 -13.74 -9.62
CA ASP A 224 1.09 -14.00 -8.27
C ASP A 224 2.07 -14.88 -7.46
N VAL A 225 3.27 -14.35 -7.24
CA VAL A 225 4.35 -15.05 -6.55
C VAL A 225 4.75 -14.30 -5.29
N ASN A 226 4.73 -15.00 -4.16
CA ASN A 226 5.19 -14.48 -2.88
C ASN A 226 6.43 -15.24 -2.39
N VAL A 227 7.54 -14.53 -2.18
CA VAL A 227 8.80 -15.06 -1.63
C VAL A 227 9.11 -14.32 -0.35
N PHE A 228 8.97 -14.98 0.80
CA PHE A 228 9.10 -14.31 2.09
C PHE A 228 9.66 -15.18 3.21
N ASP A 229 10.24 -14.59 4.25
CA ASP A 229 10.83 -15.31 5.39
C ASP A 229 11.88 -16.38 4.99
N ASN A 230 12.52 -16.26 3.82
CA ASN A 230 13.57 -17.19 3.40
C ASN A 230 14.95 -16.66 3.80
N THR A 231 15.90 -17.58 4.00
CA THR A 231 17.33 -17.26 4.10
C THR A 231 18.04 -17.69 2.83
N PHE A 232 18.71 -16.76 2.16
CA PHE A 232 19.58 -17.01 1.01
C PHE A 232 21.03 -16.78 1.41
N ARG A 233 21.87 -17.81 1.32
CA ARG A 233 23.25 -17.80 1.78
C ARG A 233 24.19 -18.40 0.74
N SER A 234 25.42 -17.90 0.70
CA SER A 234 26.53 -18.56 0.00
C SER A 234 27.75 -18.60 0.91
N THR A 235 28.33 -19.79 1.06
CA THR A 235 29.63 -19.98 1.72
C THR A 235 30.79 -19.65 0.80
N GLY A 236 30.51 -19.44 -0.49
CA GLY A 236 31.51 -19.23 -1.51
C GLY A 236 32.32 -20.46 -1.86
N THR A 237 31.85 -21.65 -1.54
CA THR A 237 32.55 -22.89 -1.88
C THR A 237 32.09 -23.49 -3.20
N TYR A 238 30.93 -23.03 -3.70
CA TYR A 238 30.27 -23.58 -4.87
C TYR A 238 30.29 -22.63 -6.08
N ALA A 239 30.32 -23.18 -7.29
CA ALA A 239 30.70 -22.44 -8.50
C ALA A 239 29.51 -21.75 -9.18
N ASN A 240 29.76 -20.56 -9.78
CA ASN A 240 28.82 -19.68 -10.52
C ASN A 240 27.83 -18.85 -9.68
N GLU A 241 27.76 -19.09 -8.38
CA GLU A 241 26.83 -18.40 -7.49
C GLU A 241 27.00 -16.88 -7.48
N ASP A 242 28.25 -16.43 -7.58
CA ASP A 242 28.63 -15.03 -7.57
C ASP A 242 28.10 -14.26 -8.81
N LEU A 243 27.70 -14.97 -9.88
CA LEU A 243 27.21 -14.39 -11.13
C LEU A 243 25.69 -14.14 -11.11
N GLN A 244 24.96 -14.86 -10.25
CA GLN A 244 23.49 -14.88 -10.25
C GLN A 244 22.91 -14.22 -9.00
N PRO A 245 21.81 -13.48 -9.14
CA PRO A 245 21.10 -12.94 -7.99
C PRO A 245 20.38 -14.08 -7.25
N ALA A 246 19.97 -13.85 -6.00
CA ALA A 246 19.24 -14.86 -5.25
C ALA A 246 17.85 -15.12 -5.84
N ILE A 247 17.15 -14.05 -6.23
CA ILE A 247 15.84 -14.11 -6.89
C ILE A 247 15.96 -13.50 -8.28
N THR A 248 15.53 -14.21 -9.31
CA THR A 248 15.48 -13.72 -10.69
C THR A 248 14.06 -13.77 -11.23
N VAL A 249 13.63 -12.68 -11.86
CA VAL A 249 12.52 -12.66 -12.82
C VAL A 249 13.13 -12.55 -14.21
N HIS A 250 12.90 -13.54 -15.07
CA HIS A 250 13.57 -13.69 -16.35
C HIS A 250 12.58 -13.71 -17.51
N GLY A 251 12.95 -13.04 -18.61
CA GLY A 251 12.39 -13.29 -19.92
C GLY A 251 13.50 -13.47 -20.94
N GLY A 252 13.27 -14.30 -21.96
CA GLY A 252 14.13 -14.42 -23.12
C GLY A 252 13.35 -14.55 -24.42
N ASP A 253 13.92 -14.07 -25.51
CA ASP A 253 13.36 -14.11 -26.86
C ASP A 253 11.92 -13.55 -26.95
N ASP A 254 10.90 -14.41 -27.09
CA ASP A 254 9.47 -14.06 -27.17
C ASP A 254 8.70 -14.25 -25.85
N GLU A 255 9.43 -14.43 -24.73
CA GLU A 255 8.88 -14.53 -23.38
C GLU A 255 8.61 -13.16 -22.76
N TYR A 256 7.68 -13.12 -21.80
CA TYR A 256 7.27 -11.90 -21.11
C TYR A 256 7.50 -12.02 -19.61
N PHE A 257 7.67 -10.89 -18.93
CA PHE A 257 7.56 -10.86 -17.48
C PHE A 257 6.11 -11.13 -17.06
N GLY A 258 5.92 -11.80 -15.93
CA GLY A 258 4.61 -11.85 -15.28
C GLY A 258 4.40 -10.64 -14.39
N ARG A 259 3.45 -10.77 -13.44
CA ARG A 259 3.01 -9.67 -12.55
C ARG A 259 2.69 -10.17 -11.15
N ASP A 260 2.38 -9.24 -10.25
CA ASP A 260 1.95 -9.47 -8.88
C ASP A 260 3.03 -10.20 -8.06
N TYR A 261 4.25 -9.66 -8.05
CA TYR A 261 5.35 -10.19 -7.24
C TYR A 261 5.40 -9.54 -5.86
N SER A 262 5.68 -10.35 -4.84
CA SER A 262 5.93 -9.88 -3.47
C SER A 262 7.20 -10.57 -2.93
N PHE A 263 8.25 -9.80 -2.66
CA PHE A 263 9.54 -10.29 -2.15
C PHE A 263 9.86 -9.57 -0.85
N HIS A 264 9.53 -10.18 0.29
CA HIS A 264 9.62 -9.47 1.58
C HIS A 264 10.12 -10.30 2.75
N ASP A 265 10.67 -9.63 3.77
CA ASP A 265 11.14 -10.27 5.01
C ASP A 265 12.17 -11.41 4.80
N ASN A 266 12.84 -11.44 3.65
CA ASN A 266 13.91 -12.41 3.38
C ASN A 266 15.25 -11.92 3.93
N THR A 267 16.12 -12.86 4.29
CA THR A 267 17.51 -12.58 4.64
C THR A 267 18.42 -12.98 3.49
N PHE A 268 19.09 -12.00 2.88
CA PHE A 268 20.17 -12.21 1.91
C PHE A 268 21.51 -12.09 2.63
N ASP A 269 22.12 -13.22 2.98
CA ASP A 269 23.40 -13.29 3.68
C ASP A 269 24.52 -13.80 2.77
N PHE A 270 25.19 -12.86 2.12
CA PHE A 270 26.31 -13.08 1.21
C PHE A 270 27.61 -12.46 1.74
N ALA A 271 27.76 -12.38 3.07
CA ALA A 271 28.93 -11.78 3.71
C ALA A 271 30.26 -12.41 3.25
N ASP A 272 30.28 -13.74 3.09
CA ASP A 272 31.48 -14.50 2.72
C ASP A 272 31.85 -14.34 1.24
N ARG A 273 30.86 -14.07 0.37
CA ARG A 273 31.04 -13.78 -1.06
C ARG A 273 30.04 -12.74 -1.56
N PRO A 274 30.44 -11.46 -1.62
CA PRO A 274 29.55 -10.39 -2.03
C PRO A 274 28.95 -10.62 -3.41
N ARG A 275 27.65 -10.37 -3.53
CA ARG A 275 26.92 -10.46 -4.80
C ARG A 275 26.59 -9.08 -5.34
N TYR A 276 26.64 -8.95 -6.67
CA TYR A 276 26.25 -7.71 -7.32
C TYR A 276 24.77 -7.38 -7.04
N SER A 277 23.84 -8.35 -7.12
CA SER A 277 22.45 -8.10 -6.73
C SER A 277 21.73 -9.23 -6.01
N ALA A 278 20.78 -8.88 -5.15
CA ALA A 278 19.91 -9.84 -4.46
C ALA A 278 18.70 -10.25 -5.32
N ILE A 279 17.99 -9.27 -5.90
CA ILE A 279 16.83 -9.48 -6.77
C ILE A 279 17.15 -8.89 -8.15
N ARG A 280 16.74 -9.56 -9.23
CA ARG A 280 16.98 -9.03 -10.58
C ARG A 280 15.84 -9.34 -11.55
N TRP A 281 15.39 -8.33 -12.28
CA TRP A 281 14.68 -8.52 -13.55
C TRP A 281 15.71 -8.63 -14.66
N THR A 282 15.59 -9.65 -15.51
CA THR A 282 16.55 -9.89 -16.58
C THR A 282 15.85 -10.22 -17.88
N HIS A 283 16.33 -9.63 -18.99
CA HIS A 283 15.85 -9.97 -20.32
C HIS A 283 16.96 -10.35 -21.29
N LYS A 284 16.74 -11.40 -22.08
CA LYS A 284 17.66 -11.86 -23.15
C LYS A 284 16.87 -12.09 -24.44
N GLY A 285 16.57 -11.07 -25.24
CA GLY A 285 15.65 -11.31 -26.38
C GLY A 285 15.44 -10.17 -27.36
N TYR A 286 14.85 -10.53 -28.50
CA TYR A 286 14.86 -9.88 -29.81
C TYR A 286 13.76 -8.81 -29.99
N GLU A 287 14.12 -7.64 -30.54
CA GLU A 287 13.28 -6.45 -30.82
C GLU A 287 12.08 -6.65 -31.80
N GLY A 288 11.68 -7.90 -32.09
CA GLY A 288 10.96 -8.24 -33.33
C GLY A 288 9.48 -8.62 -33.24
N SER A 289 8.95 -9.14 -32.13
CA SER A 289 7.54 -9.55 -32.10
C SER A 289 7.05 -9.83 -30.68
N GLY A 290 6.48 -8.83 -30.01
CA GLY A 290 5.94 -8.97 -28.65
C GLY A 290 5.46 -7.68 -28.00
N GLY A 291 5.90 -6.51 -28.51
CA GLY A 291 5.36 -5.20 -28.12
C GLY A 291 6.04 -4.50 -26.95
N PHE A 292 7.04 -5.11 -26.30
CA PHE A 292 7.83 -4.48 -25.23
C PHE A 292 9.30 -4.28 -25.66
N TYR A 293 9.83 -3.08 -25.48
CA TYR A 293 11.24 -2.72 -25.74
C TYR A 293 12.09 -3.01 -24.49
N GLN A 294 12.45 -4.27 -24.29
CA GLN A 294 13.11 -4.73 -23.06
C GLN A 294 14.63 -4.50 -23.05
N ILE A 295 15.24 -4.18 -24.20
CA ILE A 295 16.64 -3.78 -24.28
C ILE A 295 16.69 -2.25 -24.37
N PRO A 296 17.29 -1.55 -23.38
CA PRO A 296 17.40 -0.10 -23.43
C PRO A 296 18.31 0.33 -24.58
N ASN A 297 17.91 1.39 -25.29
CA ASN A 297 18.82 2.14 -26.14
C ASN A 297 19.88 2.90 -25.30
N ALA A 298 20.84 3.55 -25.95
CA ALA A 298 21.93 4.22 -25.25
C ALA A 298 21.46 5.30 -24.25
N THR A 299 20.40 6.02 -24.59
CA THR A 299 19.81 7.05 -23.73
C THR A 299 19.06 6.42 -22.54
N GLU A 300 18.26 5.38 -22.78
CA GLU A 300 17.56 4.66 -21.71
C GLU A 300 18.53 3.94 -20.76
N ALA A 301 19.64 3.43 -21.28
CA ALA A 301 20.68 2.81 -20.47
C ALA A 301 21.41 3.83 -19.57
N ASP A 302 21.51 5.09 -20.02
CA ASP A 302 21.97 6.22 -19.21
C ASP A 302 20.93 6.61 -18.15
N TYR A 303 19.64 6.61 -18.50
CA TYR A 303 18.56 6.83 -17.54
C TYR A 303 18.50 5.77 -16.44
N LEU A 304 18.71 4.50 -16.78
CA LEU A 304 18.80 3.42 -15.80
C LEU A 304 20.02 3.54 -14.88
N GLU A 305 21.11 4.17 -15.34
CA GLU A 305 22.30 4.43 -14.52
C GLU A 305 22.10 5.67 -13.64
N ASN A 306 21.84 6.81 -14.28
CA ASN A 306 21.95 8.15 -13.72
C ASN A 306 20.59 8.82 -13.44
N GLY A 307 19.49 8.25 -13.93
CA GLY A 307 18.15 8.85 -13.81
C GLY A 307 17.54 8.74 -12.42
N GLY A 308 16.58 9.61 -12.14
CA GLY A 308 15.74 9.55 -10.94
C GLY A 308 14.79 8.33 -10.95
N PRO A 309 14.15 8.02 -9.81
CA PRO A 309 13.32 6.83 -9.66
C PRO A 309 12.15 6.78 -10.66
N GLU A 310 11.51 7.92 -10.95
CA GLU A 310 10.38 8.00 -11.89
C GLU A 310 10.77 7.69 -13.34
N ILE A 311 11.95 8.16 -13.77
CA ILE A 311 12.48 7.87 -15.11
C ILE A 311 12.77 6.36 -15.24
N LYS A 312 13.34 5.76 -14.18
CA LYS A 312 13.59 4.32 -14.12
C LYS A 312 12.27 3.53 -14.12
N ARG A 313 11.26 3.95 -13.36
CA ARG A 313 9.91 3.35 -13.36
C ARG A 313 9.25 3.42 -14.73
N GLY A 314 9.32 4.57 -15.41
CA GLY A 314 8.80 4.73 -16.76
C GLY A 314 9.42 3.75 -17.75
N PHE A 315 10.75 3.59 -17.72
CA PHE A 315 11.42 2.57 -18.53
C PHE A 315 10.99 1.15 -18.15
N LEU A 316 11.02 0.78 -16.87
CA LEU A 316 10.70 -0.56 -16.41
C LEU A 316 9.27 -0.96 -16.78
N TYR A 317 8.31 -0.06 -16.61
CA TYR A 317 6.93 -0.24 -17.06
C TYR A 317 6.86 -0.47 -18.58
N GLY A 318 7.57 0.35 -19.36
CA GLY A 318 7.69 0.17 -20.82
C GLY A 318 8.37 -1.14 -21.24
N ALA A 319 9.24 -1.69 -20.39
CA ALA A 319 9.86 -3.00 -20.56
C ALA A 319 8.96 -4.16 -20.09
N GLY A 320 7.72 -3.89 -19.68
CA GLY A 320 6.76 -4.89 -19.22
C GLY A 320 7.03 -5.39 -17.80
N VAL A 321 7.86 -4.71 -17.03
CA VAL A 321 8.08 -5.03 -15.61
C VAL A 321 6.91 -4.49 -14.80
N ASP A 322 6.35 -5.35 -13.94
CA ASP A 322 5.36 -4.92 -12.96
C ASP A 322 5.99 -4.05 -11.85
N ILE A 323 5.91 -2.73 -12.03
CA ILE A 323 6.43 -1.72 -11.11
C ILE A 323 5.67 -1.63 -9.78
N ASP A 324 4.55 -2.35 -9.64
CA ASP A 324 3.76 -2.46 -8.42
C ASP A 324 4.16 -3.66 -7.54
N SER A 325 5.13 -4.45 -8.00
CA SER A 325 5.76 -5.51 -7.23
C SER A 325 6.26 -5.00 -5.88
N GLN A 326 5.91 -5.70 -4.81
CA GLN A 326 6.21 -5.29 -3.44
C GLN A 326 7.56 -5.85 -2.99
N ILE A 327 8.52 -4.99 -2.63
CA ILE A 327 9.83 -5.41 -2.13
C ILE A 327 10.14 -4.63 -0.84
N TYR A 328 10.07 -5.28 0.32
CA TYR A 328 10.18 -4.62 1.63
C TYR A 328 10.66 -5.59 2.73
N GLY A 329 11.09 -5.09 3.89
CA GLY A 329 11.42 -5.94 5.05
C GLY A 329 12.64 -6.86 4.91
N ASN A 330 13.25 -6.92 3.73
CA ASN A 330 14.41 -7.78 3.47
C ASN A 330 15.68 -7.26 4.15
N THR A 331 16.50 -8.18 4.65
CA THR A 331 17.84 -7.91 5.19
C THR A 331 18.91 -8.22 4.14
N TYR A 332 19.87 -7.32 3.95
CA TYR A 332 20.93 -7.45 2.95
C TYR A 332 22.32 -7.39 3.60
N ILE A 333 23.08 -8.47 3.49
CA ILE A 333 24.46 -8.58 3.98
C ILE A 333 25.30 -9.06 2.78
N GLY A 334 26.37 -8.32 2.43
CA GLY A 334 27.20 -8.66 1.27
C GLY A 334 26.50 -8.50 -0.09
N VAL A 335 25.63 -7.50 -0.24
CA VAL A 335 24.92 -7.21 -1.51
C VAL A 335 25.17 -5.77 -1.94
N ASP A 336 25.65 -5.58 -3.17
CA ASP A 336 25.93 -4.24 -3.72
C ASP A 336 24.65 -3.52 -4.20
N VAL A 337 23.78 -4.25 -4.91
CA VAL A 337 22.53 -3.73 -5.50
C VAL A 337 21.35 -4.56 -5.01
N ARG A 338 20.41 -3.95 -4.30
CA ARG A 338 19.25 -4.70 -3.77
C ARG A 338 18.35 -5.21 -4.90
N VAL A 339 18.02 -4.36 -5.88
CA VAL A 339 17.27 -4.73 -7.09
C VAL A 339 17.99 -4.24 -8.35
N GLY A 340 18.30 -5.16 -9.25
CA GLY A 340 18.91 -4.87 -10.54
C GLY A 340 17.96 -5.07 -11.72
N TYR A 341 18.19 -4.32 -12.79
CA TYR A 341 17.67 -4.64 -14.12
C TYR A 341 18.83 -5.07 -15.01
N GLY A 342 18.71 -6.22 -15.66
CA GLY A 342 19.72 -6.79 -16.52
C GLY A 342 19.22 -7.03 -17.93
N TRP A 343 20.03 -6.74 -18.94
CA TRP A 343 19.70 -7.06 -20.32
C TRP A 343 20.89 -7.62 -21.08
N CYS A 344 20.62 -8.45 -22.08
CA CYS A 344 21.62 -9.00 -22.98
C CYS A 344 21.12 -8.92 -24.43
N PRO A 345 21.73 -8.07 -25.28
CA PRO A 345 21.45 -8.06 -26.71
C PRO A 345 21.82 -9.39 -27.37
N SER A 346 21.14 -9.74 -28.46
CA SER A 346 21.47 -10.97 -29.21
C SER A 346 22.93 -10.97 -29.64
N GLY A 347 23.70 -11.99 -29.21
CA GLY A 347 25.15 -12.10 -29.44
C GLY A 347 26.02 -11.14 -28.63
N GLY A 348 25.44 -10.39 -27.69
CA GLY A 348 26.12 -9.41 -26.83
C GLY A 348 26.47 -9.95 -25.44
N TYR A 349 26.94 -9.03 -24.58
CA TYR A 349 27.22 -9.30 -23.16
C TYR A 349 26.10 -8.77 -22.28
N TRP A 350 25.90 -9.43 -21.13
CA TRP A 350 24.99 -8.94 -20.11
C TRP A 350 25.44 -7.59 -19.57
N SER A 351 24.49 -6.68 -19.45
CA SER A 351 24.62 -5.38 -18.78
C SER A 351 23.64 -5.32 -17.63
N TYR A 352 24.00 -4.63 -16.56
CA TYR A 352 23.18 -4.51 -15.36
C TYR A 352 23.13 -3.07 -14.85
N ARG A 353 21.99 -2.68 -14.27
CA ARG A 353 21.76 -1.36 -13.68
C ARG A 353 21.07 -1.48 -12.34
N ASN A 354 21.44 -0.61 -11.40
CA ASN A 354 20.75 -0.49 -10.13
C ASN A 354 19.42 0.25 -10.34
N VAL A 355 18.33 -0.47 -10.10
CA VAL A 355 16.95 0.05 -10.18
C VAL A 355 16.24 -0.05 -8.84
N SER A 356 16.99 -0.23 -7.75
CA SER A 356 16.47 -0.34 -6.38
C SER A 356 15.49 0.79 -6.08
N ASN A 357 15.87 2.03 -6.36
CA ASN A 357 15.03 3.21 -6.11
C ASN A 357 13.72 3.26 -6.92
N ALA A 358 13.55 2.42 -7.95
CA ALA A 358 12.28 2.30 -8.69
C ALA A 358 11.24 1.41 -7.98
N PHE A 359 11.70 0.48 -7.13
CA PHE A 359 10.87 -0.47 -6.37
C PHE A 359 10.80 -0.16 -4.87
N TYR A 360 11.86 0.40 -4.29
CA TYR A 360 11.88 0.89 -2.90
C TYR A 360 11.28 2.27 -2.74
N GLN A 361 10.61 2.78 -3.77
CA GLN A 361 9.38 3.50 -3.49
C GLN A 361 8.44 2.49 -2.83
N THR A 362 8.56 2.32 -1.51
CA THR A 362 7.39 1.95 -0.72
C THR A 362 6.25 2.76 -1.30
N ARG A 363 5.26 2.11 -1.91
CA ARG A 363 4.06 2.80 -2.40
C ARG A 363 3.60 3.75 -1.28
N TRP A 364 3.90 5.03 -1.45
CA TRP A 364 3.00 6.11 -1.11
C TRP A 364 2.17 6.43 -2.35
N ALA A 365 1.67 5.38 -3.01
CA ALA A 365 0.36 5.46 -3.63
C ALA A 365 -0.65 5.32 -2.49
N CYS A 366 -0.82 6.39 -1.71
CA CYS A 366 -2.20 6.80 -1.55
C CYS A 366 -2.53 7.41 -2.91
N ASP A 367 -3.20 6.65 -3.78
CA ASP A 367 -3.99 7.25 -4.85
C ASP A 367 -5.09 8.05 -4.17
N TRP A 368 -4.73 9.22 -3.65
CA TRP A 368 -5.65 10.28 -3.32
C TRP A 368 -5.35 11.40 -4.31
N GLU A 369 -5.71 11.15 -5.56
CA GLU A 369 -6.62 11.98 -6.34
C GLU A 369 -6.49 11.70 -7.83
N GLY A 370 -7.63 11.43 -8.46
CA GLY A 370 -7.72 11.44 -9.91
C GLY A 370 -7.41 12.84 -10.46
N SER A 371 -6.22 13.01 -11.00
CA SER A 371 -5.98 13.87 -12.15
C SER A 371 -4.65 13.49 -12.79
N ASN A 372 -4.67 13.31 -14.11
CA ASN A 372 -3.55 12.96 -14.97
C ASN A 372 -2.49 14.08 -15.10
N ASP A 373 -1.96 14.63 -13.99
CA ASP A 373 -0.85 15.58 -14.05
C ASP A 373 0.22 15.26 -12.98
N GLU A 374 1.33 14.75 -13.48
CA GLU A 374 2.72 14.66 -12.98
C GLU A 374 3.04 14.95 -11.48
N LEU A 375 3.54 13.90 -10.80
CA LEU A 375 4.55 13.89 -9.72
C LEU A 375 4.26 14.65 -8.41
N VAL A 376 3.42 14.08 -7.54
CA VAL A 376 3.24 14.51 -6.13
C VAL A 376 3.55 13.38 -5.14
N SER A 377 4.69 12.69 -5.29
CA SER A 377 5.09 11.59 -4.40
C SER A 377 6.09 12.03 -3.32
N TRP A 378 5.93 11.49 -2.11
CA TRP A 378 7.04 11.42 -1.15
C TRP A 378 7.99 10.32 -1.60
N SER A 379 9.27 10.51 -1.37
CA SER A 379 10.29 9.51 -1.64
C SER A 379 11.32 9.56 -0.52
N VAL A 380 11.76 8.41 -0.05
CA VAL A 380 12.97 8.34 0.74
C VAL A 380 14.10 8.48 -0.25
N VAL A 381 14.90 9.55 -0.14
CA VAL A 381 16.15 9.62 -0.87
C VAL A 381 17.15 8.78 -0.08
N GLU A 382 17.12 7.47 -0.34
CA GLU A 382 18.10 6.53 0.19
C GLU A 382 19.45 6.76 -0.49
N ASN A 383 20.21 7.74 0.01
CA ASN A 383 21.63 7.85 -0.29
C ASN A 383 22.49 6.92 0.59
N ASN A 384 21.89 6.00 1.38
CA ASN A 384 22.59 5.31 2.46
C ASN A 384 22.06 3.89 2.77
N PRO A 385 22.91 2.84 2.79
CA PRO A 385 22.55 1.48 3.22
C PRO A 385 22.29 1.30 4.73
N TYR A 386 22.55 2.30 5.59
CA TYR A 386 22.40 2.21 7.06
C TYR A 386 21.12 2.86 7.62
N THR A 387 20.20 3.27 6.75
CA THR A 387 18.92 3.86 7.14
C THR A 387 17.84 2.78 7.18
N ASP A 388 17.21 2.59 8.34
CA ASP A 388 16.01 1.77 8.44
C ASP A 388 14.78 2.66 8.36
N VAL A 389 14.00 2.47 7.28
CA VAL A 389 12.66 3.04 7.15
C VAL A 389 11.67 1.93 7.44
N SER A 390 11.00 2.02 8.59
CA SER A 390 9.93 1.08 8.94
C SER A 390 8.58 1.80 8.85
N VAL A 391 7.65 1.22 8.09
CA VAL A 391 6.24 1.58 8.15
C VAL A 391 5.62 0.74 9.24
N THR A 392 5.17 1.38 10.32
CA THR A 392 4.50 0.67 11.41
C THR A 392 3.00 0.91 11.31
N SER A 393 2.22 -0.15 11.11
CA SER A 393 0.78 -0.19 11.34
C SER A 393 0.48 -0.36 12.83
N SER A 394 1.15 0.41 13.68
CA SER A 394 0.83 0.44 15.11
C SER A 394 0.16 1.77 15.42
N ASN A 395 -1.11 1.70 15.81
CA ASN A 395 -1.88 2.82 16.33
C ASN A 395 -1.28 3.32 17.66
N PRO A 396 -0.91 4.61 17.74
CA PRO A 396 -1.31 5.37 18.91
C PRO A 396 -1.88 6.74 18.52
N ALA A 397 -3.20 6.86 18.66
CA ALA A 397 -4.00 8.10 18.72
C ALA A 397 -4.08 9.00 17.47
N HIS A 398 -3.13 8.93 16.54
CA HIS A 398 -3.18 9.63 15.25
C HIS A 398 -2.63 8.72 14.15
N GLY A 399 -3.49 8.44 13.15
CA GLY A 399 -3.13 7.86 11.86
C GLY A 399 -3.02 6.34 11.74
N THR A 400 -3.61 5.80 10.67
CA THR A 400 -3.58 4.38 10.27
C THR A 400 -2.21 3.97 9.68
N TYR A 401 -1.36 4.94 9.30
CA TYR A 401 -0.03 4.73 8.71
C TYR A 401 0.96 5.84 9.11
N SER A 402 2.11 5.48 9.68
CA SER A 402 3.22 6.40 9.96
C SER A 402 4.53 5.84 9.40
N ALA A 403 5.43 6.72 8.95
CA ALA A 403 6.80 6.35 8.65
C ALA A 403 7.69 6.68 9.85
N ARG A 404 8.45 5.69 10.29
CA ARG A 404 9.55 5.91 11.24
C ARG A 404 10.86 5.91 10.45
N LEU A 405 11.57 7.03 10.56
CA LEU A 405 12.91 7.22 10.05
C LEU A 405 13.87 7.02 11.21
N THR A 406 14.62 5.92 11.18
CA THR A 406 15.67 5.65 12.17
C THR A 406 17.02 5.76 11.49
N ASP A 407 17.83 6.71 11.95
CA ASP A 407 19.23 6.77 11.55
C ASP A 407 20.12 6.20 12.65
N THR A 408 20.85 5.14 12.32
CA THR A 408 21.83 4.50 13.19
C THR A 408 23.28 4.90 12.84
N SER A 409 23.48 5.70 11.78
CA SER A 409 24.80 6.09 11.29
C SER A 409 25.35 7.34 12.00
N ALA A 410 26.68 7.42 12.10
CA ALA A 410 27.41 8.62 12.53
C ALA A 410 28.02 9.39 11.34
N SER A 411 27.68 9.06 10.09
CA SER A 411 28.34 9.65 8.91
C SER A 411 27.40 10.00 7.75
N TYR A 412 26.13 9.59 7.82
CA TYR A 412 25.19 9.71 6.71
C TYR A 412 23.89 10.36 7.17
N ARG A 413 23.04 10.77 6.22
CA ARG A 413 21.79 11.49 6.48
C ARG A 413 20.66 10.85 5.69
N PRO A 414 19.63 10.29 6.34
CA PRO A 414 18.41 9.94 5.65
C PRO A 414 17.50 11.16 5.51
N ASP A 415 17.11 11.44 4.27
CA ASP A 415 16.14 12.47 3.96
C ASP A 415 14.86 11.81 3.44
N LEU A 416 13.75 12.14 4.08
CA LEU A 416 12.44 11.99 3.48
C LEU A 416 12.17 13.24 2.64
N VAL A 417 11.90 13.05 1.36
CA VAL A 417 11.84 14.12 0.37
C VAL A 417 10.47 14.14 -0.29
N ARG A 418 9.85 15.33 -0.35
CA ARG A 418 8.67 15.58 -1.17
C ARG A 418 9.06 16.41 -2.36
N SER A 419 8.81 15.89 -3.57
CA SER A 419 8.91 16.71 -4.76
C SER A 419 7.83 17.79 -4.76
N ILE A 420 8.18 18.99 -5.22
CA ILE A 420 7.19 20.02 -5.54
C ILE A 420 7.04 20.06 -7.07
N GLY A 421 5.81 19.99 -7.56
CA GLY A 421 5.54 19.89 -9.00
C GLY A 421 5.69 21.23 -9.73
N ALA A 422 5.47 22.35 -9.03
CA ALA A 422 5.66 23.70 -9.55
C ALA A 422 6.27 24.63 -8.49
N ASN A 423 6.84 25.75 -8.95
CA ASN A 423 7.40 26.76 -8.06
C ASN A 423 6.32 27.39 -7.19
N ILE A 424 6.40 27.23 -5.87
CA ILE A 424 5.37 27.71 -4.93
C ILE A 424 5.73 29.11 -4.42
N THR A 425 5.01 30.13 -4.86
CA THR A 425 5.23 31.54 -4.44
C THR A 425 4.55 31.90 -3.12
N ARG A 426 3.56 31.10 -2.70
CA ARG A 426 2.86 31.22 -1.41
C ARG A 426 2.15 29.90 -1.08
N GLY A 427 2.18 29.51 0.18
CA GLY A 427 1.57 28.25 0.60
C GLY A 427 1.81 27.92 2.06
N TYR A 428 1.47 26.69 2.44
CA TYR A 428 1.91 26.12 3.70
C TYR A 428 2.20 24.64 3.52
N TYR A 429 3.01 24.07 4.41
CA TYR A 429 3.06 22.63 4.62
C TYR A 429 2.69 22.28 6.06
N ARG A 430 1.95 21.18 6.26
CA ARG A 430 1.46 20.73 7.58
C ARG A 430 1.74 19.24 7.74
N MET A 431 2.07 18.74 8.94
CA MET A 431 2.25 17.30 9.22
C MET A 431 2.16 16.98 10.71
N TYR A 432 1.86 15.72 11.04
CA TYR A 432 2.14 15.21 12.39
C TYR A 432 3.57 14.69 12.47
N VAL A 433 4.31 15.15 13.46
CA VAL A 433 5.68 14.72 13.73
C VAL A 433 5.82 14.30 15.19
N ARG A 434 6.50 13.18 15.41
CA ARG A 434 6.85 12.66 16.71
C ARG A 434 8.33 12.37 16.73
N ILE A 435 8.98 12.86 17.77
CA ILE A 435 10.40 12.66 17.92
C ILE A 435 10.61 11.60 18.99
N ASN A 436 10.99 10.39 18.61
CA ASN A 436 11.08 9.26 19.55
C ASN A 436 12.39 9.28 20.33
N SER A 437 13.50 9.65 19.67
CA SER A 437 14.76 9.86 20.36
C SER A 437 15.55 11.01 19.73
N LEU A 438 16.22 11.77 20.59
CA LEU A 438 17.16 12.82 20.23
C LEU A 438 18.42 12.61 21.05
N SER A 439 19.57 12.55 20.38
CA SER A 439 20.86 12.66 21.06
C SER A 439 21.13 14.08 21.61
N ALA A 440 20.28 15.07 21.29
CA ALA A 440 20.62 16.50 21.42
C ALA A 440 19.52 17.51 21.85
N GLY A 441 18.24 17.14 21.93
CA GLY A 441 17.22 17.91 22.68
C GLY A 441 16.43 19.05 22.02
N TYR A 442 16.57 19.35 20.72
CA TYR A 442 15.73 20.35 20.01
C TYR A 442 15.39 19.92 18.60
N ALA A 443 14.23 20.38 18.09
CA ALA A 443 13.88 20.34 16.68
C ALA A 443 13.46 21.71 16.13
N GLU A 444 13.91 22.04 14.92
CA GLU A 444 13.75 23.35 14.30
C GLU A 444 13.27 23.18 12.85
N PRO A 445 12.12 23.77 12.49
CA PRO A 445 11.67 23.84 11.12
C PRO A 445 12.24 25.14 10.50
N VAL A 446 13.00 25.02 9.41
CA VAL A 446 13.92 26.06 8.91
C VAL A 446 13.79 26.23 7.40
N TYR A 447 13.96 27.49 6.97
CA TYR A 447 14.25 27.87 5.59
C TYR A 447 15.75 28.16 5.42
N THR A 448 16.43 27.61 4.41
CA THR A 448 17.88 27.85 4.18
C THR A 448 18.16 28.61 2.88
N ASN A 449 19.37 29.18 2.75
CA ASN A 449 19.81 29.92 1.56
C ASN A 449 20.62 29.08 0.56
N SER A 450 20.83 27.79 0.83
CA SER A 450 21.54 26.88 -0.09
C SER A 450 20.55 26.20 -1.03
N SER A 451 20.90 26.10 -2.31
CA SER A 451 20.15 25.40 -3.36
C SER A 451 19.85 23.93 -3.05
N ASP A 452 20.53 23.35 -2.06
CA ASP A 452 20.45 21.92 -1.78
C ASP A 452 19.49 21.61 -0.61
N TRP A 453 19.08 22.62 0.18
CA TRP A 453 18.42 22.43 1.50
C TRP A 453 17.31 23.46 1.78
N LEU A 454 16.56 23.88 0.75
CA LEU A 454 15.73 25.09 0.83
C LEU A 454 14.58 25.01 1.89
N TYR A 455 14.07 23.81 2.21
CA TYR A 455 12.97 23.57 3.17
C TYR A 455 13.20 22.36 4.07
N TRP A 456 13.14 22.54 5.39
CA TRP A 456 13.66 21.51 6.31
C TRP A 456 12.99 21.43 7.69
N ILE A 457 12.88 20.22 8.25
CA ILE A 457 12.65 19.99 9.68
C ILE A 457 13.89 19.27 10.25
N ARG A 458 14.51 19.84 11.29
CA ARG A 458 15.80 19.42 11.87
C ARG A 458 15.64 18.92 13.29
N ALA A 459 16.50 17.99 13.71
CA ALA A 459 16.70 17.57 15.11
C ALA A 459 18.21 17.52 15.50
N ASN A 460 18.82 18.57 16.09
CA ASN A 460 20.22 18.53 16.64
C ASN A 460 20.65 19.73 17.54
N LYS A 461 21.79 19.57 18.26
CA LYS A 461 22.55 20.46 19.16
C LYS A 461 23.57 21.31 18.38
N SER A 462 23.70 22.56 18.83
CA SER A 462 24.85 23.48 18.73
C SER A 462 25.10 24.25 17.41
N ASP A 463 24.85 25.55 17.57
CA ASP A 463 25.64 26.74 17.21
C ASP A 463 25.67 27.28 15.78
N TYR A 464 25.15 26.58 14.79
CA TYR A 464 25.14 27.13 13.43
C TYR A 464 23.77 27.61 12.98
N LYS A 465 23.50 28.88 13.32
CA LYS A 465 22.43 29.71 12.76
C LYS A 465 22.78 30.05 11.30
N TRP A 466 22.32 29.26 10.34
CA TRP A 466 22.51 29.57 8.91
C TRP A 466 21.33 30.43 8.43
N GLY A 467 21.62 31.69 8.15
CA GLY A 467 20.67 32.71 7.73
C GLY A 467 21.04 34.03 8.38
N ASN A 468 21.24 35.09 7.59
CA ASN A 468 21.55 36.43 8.11
C ASN A 468 20.54 36.81 9.19
N ASN A 469 21.04 37.09 10.40
CA ASN A 469 20.40 37.68 11.59
C ASN A 469 18.86 37.82 11.59
N ASP A 470 18.25 37.23 12.63
CA ASP A 470 16.89 37.44 13.14
C ASP A 470 15.73 36.71 12.46
N GLY A 471 15.74 35.39 12.63
CA GLY A 471 14.60 34.51 12.41
C GLY A 471 14.52 33.33 13.38
N ALA A 472 15.11 33.49 14.58
CA ALA A 472 15.25 32.39 15.53
C ALA A 472 13.90 31.76 15.87
N PHE A 473 13.77 30.46 15.62
CA PHE A 473 12.80 29.65 16.33
C PHE A 473 13.00 29.90 17.85
N PRO A 474 11.95 30.11 18.66
CA PRO A 474 12.16 30.49 20.05
C PRO A 474 12.97 29.40 20.75
N SER A 475 14.10 29.78 21.35
CA SER A 475 14.99 28.88 22.09
C SER A 475 14.31 28.17 23.28
N SER A 476 13.07 28.53 23.57
CA SER A 476 12.22 27.99 24.63
C SER A 476 11.21 26.93 24.18
N THR A 477 11.12 26.59 22.88
CA THR A 477 10.16 25.57 22.41
C THR A 477 10.73 24.17 22.66
N THR A 478 10.48 23.61 23.84
CA THR A 478 10.88 22.25 24.20
C THR A 478 9.94 21.21 23.59
N TRP A 479 10.48 20.40 22.68
CA TRP A 479 9.84 19.19 22.18
C TRP A 479 9.95 18.08 23.23
N THR A 480 8.83 17.43 23.54
CA THR A 480 8.80 16.28 24.44
C THR A 480 8.98 15.02 23.61
N THR A 481 10.02 14.23 23.88
CA THR A 481 10.24 12.97 23.17
C THR A 481 9.08 12.02 23.36
N GLY A 482 8.77 11.23 22.33
CA GLY A 482 7.63 10.33 22.31
C GLY A 482 6.26 11.03 22.23
N THR A 483 6.21 12.36 22.06
CA THR A 483 4.96 13.13 21.90
C THR A 483 4.74 13.50 20.43
N TRP A 484 3.49 13.39 19.97
CA TRP A 484 3.06 13.86 18.65
C TRP A 484 2.78 15.36 18.67
N TYR A 485 3.21 16.05 17.62
CA TYR A 485 2.95 17.45 17.39
C TYR A 485 2.41 17.67 15.98
N LEU A 486 1.40 18.53 15.84
CA LEU A 486 0.98 19.05 14.54
C LEU A 486 1.85 20.26 14.19
N LEU A 487 2.77 20.09 13.25
CA LEU A 487 3.61 21.16 12.74
C LEU A 487 3.00 21.76 11.48
N GLU A 488 3.01 23.09 11.35
CA GLU A 488 2.69 23.80 10.12
C GLU A 488 3.68 24.94 9.87
N MET A 489 4.15 25.08 8.63
CA MET A 489 4.86 26.27 8.17
C MET A 489 4.10 26.93 7.03
N GLU A 490 3.70 28.18 7.21
CA GLU A 490 3.11 29.05 6.18
C GLU A 490 4.19 29.95 5.61
N PHE A 491 4.33 30.02 4.29
CA PHE A 491 5.35 30.81 3.60
C PHE A 491 4.71 31.73 2.56
N ASN A 492 5.25 32.94 2.46
CA ASN A 492 4.84 33.95 1.50
C ASN A 492 6.08 34.70 0.98
N PHE A 493 6.52 34.30 -0.21
CA PHE A 493 7.70 34.87 -0.86
C PHE A 493 7.49 36.30 -1.34
N SER A 494 6.24 36.73 -1.59
CA SER A 494 5.97 38.14 -1.92
C SER A 494 6.25 39.12 -0.77
N SER A 495 6.22 38.62 0.46
CA SER A 495 6.56 39.38 1.66
C SER A 495 7.94 39.04 2.23
N ASP A 496 8.65 38.07 1.66
CA ASP A 496 9.85 37.44 2.23
C ASP A 496 9.62 36.95 3.67
N LYS A 497 8.46 36.33 3.94
CA LYS A 497 8.10 35.89 5.31
C LYS A 497 7.60 34.46 5.37
N TYR A 498 7.95 33.75 6.45
CA TYR A 498 7.27 32.53 6.87
C TYR A 498 6.89 32.56 8.36
N THR A 499 5.89 31.76 8.70
CA THR A 499 5.28 31.62 10.04
C THR A 499 5.25 30.14 10.40
N VAL A 500 5.48 29.81 11.67
CA VAL A 500 5.43 28.43 12.15
C VAL A 500 4.40 28.26 13.26
N TRP A 501 3.63 27.20 13.15
CA TRP A 501 2.61 26.79 14.09
C TRP A 501 2.89 25.39 14.62
N LEU A 502 2.59 25.18 15.90
CA LEU A 502 2.70 23.89 16.58
C LEU A 502 1.41 23.65 17.38
N ASN A 503 0.74 22.52 17.13
CA ASN A 503 -0.57 22.21 17.71
C ASN A 503 -1.58 23.35 17.56
N ASN A 504 -1.61 23.95 16.37
CA ASN A 504 -2.42 25.13 16.02
C ASN A 504 -2.12 26.41 16.81
N SER A 505 -1.03 26.43 17.60
CA SER A 505 -0.56 27.63 18.28
C SER A 505 0.58 28.24 17.47
N LYS A 506 0.53 29.55 17.22
CA LYS A 506 1.61 30.25 16.53
C LYS A 506 2.82 30.30 17.45
N ILE A 507 3.94 29.75 17.01
CA ILE A 507 5.18 29.71 17.80
C ILE A 507 6.28 30.57 17.21
N ALA A 508 6.21 30.89 15.91
CA ALA A 508 7.09 31.87 15.29
C ALA A 508 6.36 32.61 14.17
N ASP A 509 6.62 33.91 14.03
CA ASP A 509 5.92 34.80 13.09
C ASP A 509 6.93 35.73 12.41
N ASN A 510 6.61 36.18 11.19
CA ASN A 510 7.40 37.14 10.42
C ASN A 510 8.90 36.76 10.24
N ILE A 511 9.21 35.47 10.15
CA ILE A 511 10.58 35.03 9.92
C ILE A 511 10.98 35.37 8.48
N THR A 512 12.10 36.06 8.30
CA THR A 512 12.55 36.50 6.98
C THR A 512 13.04 35.33 6.11
N ILE A 513 12.47 35.23 4.91
CA ILE A 513 13.00 34.40 3.83
C ILE A 513 14.15 35.19 3.17
N PRO A 514 15.36 34.61 2.96
CA PRO A 514 16.41 35.20 2.14
C PRO A 514 15.87 35.77 0.82
N THR A 515 16.05 37.08 0.63
CA THR A 515 15.45 37.90 -0.45
C THR A 515 15.86 37.54 -1.88
N THR A 516 16.73 36.54 -2.06
CA THR A 516 17.15 36.02 -3.37
C THR A 516 16.17 35.00 -3.93
N ASN A 517 15.23 34.51 -3.13
CA ASN A 517 14.30 33.45 -3.51
C ASN A 517 12.88 34.01 -3.67
N THR A 518 12.32 33.90 -4.87
CA THR A 518 10.97 34.42 -5.21
C THR A 518 9.88 33.34 -5.11
N SER A 519 10.27 32.09 -4.88
CA SER A 519 9.39 30.93 -4.75
C SER A 519 10.12 29.76 -4.07
N MET A 520 9.34 28.75 -3.66
CA MET A 520 9.80 27.41 -3.34
C MET A 520 9.96 26.63 -4.64
N SER A 521 11.21 26.40 -5.04
CA SER A 521 11.61 25.79 -6.31
C SER A 521 12.44 24.51 -6.14
N ASP A 522 12.50 23.98 -4.91
CA ASP A 522 13.25 22.77 -4.55
C ASP A 522 12.45 21.96 -3.52
N ASN A 523 12.78 20.68 -3.40
CA ASN A 523 12.02 19.69 -2.64
C ASN A 523 11.94 20.00 -1.14
N ILE A 524 10.84 19.57 -0.51
CA ILE A 524 10.70 19.61 0.96
C ILE A 524 11.44 18.41 1.54
N LYS A 525 12.34 18.65 2.49
CA LYS A 525 13.12 17.58 3.14
C LYS A 525 12.79 17.46 4.62
N ILE A 526 12.73 16.24 5.13
CA ILE A 526 12.55 15.92 6.54
C ILE A 526 13.62 14.91 6.94
N SER A 527 14.37 15.21 7.99
CA SER A 527 15.50 14.38 8.39
C SER A 527 15.50 14.16 9.91
N PRO A 528 15.73 12.93 10.40
CA PRO A 528 15.86 12.67 11.83
C PRO A 528 17.17 13.24 12.42
N CYS A 529 18.18 13.53 11.59
CA CYS A 529 19.47 14.10 12.00
C CYS A 529 20.17 14.85 10.83
N VAL A 530 21.33 15.47 11.09
CA VAL A 530 22.09 16.23 10.08
C VAL A 530 23.60 15.98 10.08
N THR A 531 24.16 15.18 10.97
CA THR A 531 25.62 14.99 11.07
C THR A 531 25.93 13.69 11.81
N THR A 532 26.97 13.63 12.65
CA THR A 532 27.45 12.42 13.33
C THR A 532 26.54 11.85 14.42
N TYR A 533 25.25 12.16 14.36
CA TYR A 533 24.29 11.94 15.42
C TYR A 533 23.14 11.08 14.94
N GLN A 534 22.79 10.09 15.74
CA GLN A 534 21.64 9.23 15.54
C GLN A 534 20.36 9.97 15.95
N GLY A 535 19.28 9.67 15.24
CA GLY A 535 17.96 10.26 15.47
C GLY A 535 16.85 9.29 15.08
N ASP A 536 15.72 9.41 15.76
CA ASP A 536 14.52 8.62 15.49
C ASP A 536 13.31 9.54 15.47
N MET A 537 12.76 9.68 14.28
CA MET A 537 11.60 10.51 14.00
C MET A 537 10.49 9.64 13.40
N GLN A 538 9.27 9.86 13.87
CA GLN A 538 8.05 9.37 13.28
C GLN A 538 7.30 10.52 12.64
N ILE A 539 6.80 10.29 11.45
CA ILE A 539 5.98 11.22 10.70
C ILE A 539 4.69 10.50 10.42
N ASP A 540 3.59 11.12 10.83
CA ASP A 540 2.26 10.68 10.51
C ASP A 540 1.74 11.59 9.39
N PHE A 541 1.54 10.97 8.24
CA PHE A 541 1.13 11.64 7.01
C PHE A 541 -0.37 11.89 6.96
N THR A 542 -1.15 11.44 7.95
CA THR A 542 -2.59 11.65 7.97
C THR A 542 -3.02 13.11 8.05
N LYS A 543 -2.09 14.07 8.22
CA LYS A 543 -2.35 15.52 8.13
C LYS A 543 -1.41 16.27 7.19
N LEU A 544 -0.95 15.61 6.14
CA LEU A 544 -0.01 16.23 5.21
C LEU A 544 -0.69 16.99 4.06
N ALA A 545 -0.63 18.31 4.11
CA ALA A 545 -0.97 19.19 2.98
C ALA A 545 0.27 19.98 2.57
N VAL A 546 0.56 20.11 1.26
CA VAL A 546 1.16 21.37 0.77
C VAL A 546 0.15 22.06 -0.11
N TYR A 547 -0.11 23.32 0.21
CA TYR A 547 -1.03 24.15 -0.54
C TYR A 547 -0.24 25.03 -1.49
N GLU A 548 -0.44 24.84 -2.79
CA GLU A 548 0.03 25.75 -3.83
C GLU A 548 -1.14 26.65 -4.23
N SER A 549 -1.00 27.97 -4.11
CA SER A 549 -1.99 28.87 -4.71
C SER A 549 -1.75 28.97 -6.22
N SER A 550 -2.00 27.87 -6.96
CA SER A 550 -2.29 27.94 -8.39
C SER A 550 -3.60 27.18 -8.66
N THR A 551 -4.36 27.63 -9.65
CA THR A 551 -5.82 27.43 -9.80
C THR A 551 -6.31 26.00 -10.10
N SER A 552 -5.51 24.96 -9.87
CA SER A 552 -5.79 23.57 -10.31
C SER A 552 -6.46 22.64 -9.28
N SER A 553 -7.00 23.13 -8.15
CA SER A 553 -7.66 22.26 -7.15
C SER A 553 -9.09 22.66 -6.75
N ARG A 554 -9.85 23.33 -7.64
CA ARG A 554 -11.28 23.60 -7.42
C ARG A 554 -12.09 22.29 -7.52
N LYS A 555 -12.64 21.80 -6.41
CA LYS A 555 -13.38 20.53 -6.32
C LYS A 555 -14.74 20.75 -5.67
N CYS A 556 -15.76 20.08 -6.22
CA CYS A 556 -16.93 19.71 -5.44
C CYS A 556 -16.52 18.53 -4.58
N VAL A 557 -16.52 18.68 -3.26
CA VAL A 557 -16.00 17.67 -2.34
C VAL A 557 -17.09 16.83 -1.68
N MET A 558 -18.34 17.26 -1.84
CA MET A 558 -19.52 16.54 -1.39
C MET A 558 -20.68 17.04 -2.24
N ASP A 559 -21.41 16.10 -2.81
CA ASP A 559 -22.62 16.33 -3.59
C ASP A 559 -23.66 15.33 -3.11
N LEU A 560 -24.68 15.81 -2.39
CA LEU A 560 -25.78 14.99 -1.89
C LEU A 560 -27.08 15.41 -2.59
N PRO A 561 -27.45 14.72 -3.69
CA PRO A 561 -28.67 15.03 -4.44
C PRO A 561 -29.96 14.66 -3.70
N PHE A 562 -29.90 13.83 -2.66
CA PHE A 562 -31.07 13.35 -1.91
C PHE A 562 -32.14 12.62 -2.74
N ASP A 563 -31.70 11.97 -3.82
CA ASP A 563 -32.53 11.26 -4.79
C ASP A 563 -32.93 9.82 -4.37
N GLU A 564 -32.51 9.38 -3.18
CA GLU A 564 -32.77 8.01 -2.73
C GLU A 564 -34.27 7.75 -2.57
N ALA A 565 -34.75 6.64 -3.15
CA ALA A 565 -36.15 6.25 -3.01
C ALA A 565 -36.51 5.73 -1.61
N SER A 566 -35.52 5.24 -0.86
CA SER A 566 -35.62 4.70 0.49
C SER A 566 -34.23 4.42 1.05
N GLY A 567 -34.08 4.37 2.37
CA GLY A 567 -32.86 3.92 3.02
C GLY A 567 -32.53 4.74 4.25
N THR A 568 -31.30 4.63 4.73
CA THR A 568 -30.77 5.43 5.85
C THR A 568 -29.46 6.12 5.48
N THR A 569 -29.17 6.25 4.18
CA THR A 569 -27.94 6.83 3.63
C THR A 569 -28.30 7.87 2.59
N ALA A 570 -27.64 9.03 2.66
CA ALA A 570 -27.56 10.03 1.62
C ALA A 570 -26.28 9.75 0.85
N ASN A 571 -26.36 9.37 -0.42
CA ASN A 571 -25.18 9.00 -1.17
C ASN A 571 -24.47 10.25 -1.68
N ASP A 572 -23.15 10.30 -1.52
CA ASP A 572 -22.30 11.30 -2.15
C ASP A 572 -22.09 10.94 -3.63
N ALA A 573 -22.46 11.85 -4.53
CA ALA A 573 -22.30 11.69 -5.97
C ALA A 573 -20.86 12.00 -6.45
N THR A 574 -19.99 12.47 -5.55
CA THR A 574 -18.57 12.68 -5.84
C THR A 574 -17.74 11.41 -5.64
N ASN A 575 -16.47 11.45 -6.01
CA ASN A 575 -15.52 10.35 -5.78
C ASN A 575 -14.90 10.36 -4.37
N TYR A 576 -15.46 11.13 -3.41
CA TYR A 576 -14.88 11.32 -2.08
C TYR A 576 -15.59 10.50 -0.98
N ASP A 577 -16.61 9.71 -1.33
CA ASP A 577 -17.34 8.83 -0.42
C ASP A 577 -17.82 9.52 0.89
N ASN A 578 -18.19 10.80 0.82
CA ASN A 578 -18.72 11.54 1.98
C ASN A 578 -20.22 11.26 2.20
N ASP A 579 -20.59 9.98 2.20
CA ASP A 579 -21.97 9.56 2.41
C ASP A 579 -22.51 10.05 3.77
N GLY A 580 -23.75 10.54 3.74
CA GLY A 580 -24.46 11.00 4.92
C GLY A 580 -25.28 9.90 5.58
N GLN A 581 -25.21 9.77 6.90
CA GLN A 581 -26.12 8.92 7.66
C GLN A 581 -27.40 9.67 8.03
N LEU A 582 -28.56 9.17 7.62
CA LEU A 582 -29.87 9.70 8.01
C LEU A 582 -30.20 9.26 9.44
N ILE A 583 -30.62 10.21 10.26
CA ILE A 583 -31.02 10.01 11.66
C ILE A 583 -32.40 10.64 11.86
N GLY A 584 -33.22 10.06 12.72
CA GLY A 584 -34.49 10.64 13.19
C GLY A 584 -35.76 10.12 12.51
N GLY A 585 -35.66 9.69 11.24
CA GLY A 585 -36.83 9.21 10.47
C GLY A 585 -37.16 10.07 9.25
N ILE A 586 -36.14 10.68 8.64
CA ILE A 586 -36.24 11.44 7.39
C ILE A 586 -37.01 10.66 6.32
N THR A 587 -37.94 11.34 5.64
CA THR A 587 -38.73 10.77 4.55
C THR A 587 -38.28 11.31 3.20
N HIS A 588 -38.55 10.56 2.12
CA HIS A 588 -37.98 10.79 0.79
C HIS A 588 -39.08 11.14 -0.24
N PRO A 589 -39.78 12.29 -0.12
CA PRO A 589 -40.83 12.66 -1.07
C PRO A 589 -40.26 12.93 -2.48
N SER A 590 -41.12 12.81 -3.49
CA SER A 590 -40.73 12.91 -4.91
C SER A 590 -41.02 14.28 -5.52
N ASP A 591 -41.14 15.32 -4.70
CA ASP A 591 -41.38 16.71 -5.10
C ASP A 591 -40.15 17.61 -4.82
N GLY A 592 -38.95 17.04 -5.04
CA GLY A 592 -37.68 17.75 -5.00
C GLY A 592 -37.58 18.84 -6.06
N ILE A 593 -36.57 19.71 -5.93
CA ILE A 593 -36.23 20.65 -7.00
C ILE A 593 -35.71 19.89 -8.23
N SER A 594 -34.98 18.80 -7.97
CA SER A 594 -34.48 17.85 -8.95
C SER A 594 -34.75 16.45 -8.42
N GLY A 595 -35.61 15.68 -9.09
CA GLY A 595 -35.94 14.32 -8.64
C GLY A 595 -36.67 14.27 -7.29
N ARG A 596 -36.05 13.65 -6.27
CA ARG A 596 -36.60 13.53 -4.91
C ARG A 596 -35.91 14.54 -3.98
N CYS A 597 -36.40 14.64 -2.75
CA CYS A 597 -35.72 15.42 -1.72
C CYS A 597 -35.86 14.73 -0.37
N PHE A 598 -35.19 15.25 0.64
CA PHE A 598 -35.35 14.79 2.02
C PHE A 598 -36.24 15.73 2.81
N TRP A 599 -37.26 15.18 3.46
CA TRP A 599 -38.18 15.88 4.36
C TRP A 599 -37.84 15.61 5.82
N PHE A 600 -37.60 16.70 6.56
CA PHE A 600 -37.27 16.72 7.99
C PHE A 600 -38.49 17.19 8.78
N HIS A 601 -38.91 16.44 9.80
CA HIS A 601 -40.08 16.72 10.64
C HIS A 601 -39.77 17.56 11.88
N GLY A 602 -38.51 17.96 12.10
CA GLY A 602 -38.15 19.00 13.06
C GLY A 602 -38.11 18.61 14.53
N ASP A 603 -37.93 17.32 14.87
CA ASP A 603 -37.75 16.87 16.25
C ASP A 603 -36.40 16.18 16.52
N ASN A 604 -35.96 15.25 15.67
CA ASN A 604 -34.68 14.55 15.84
C ASN A 604 -34.01 14.19 14.51
N ASP A 605 -34.48 14.79 13.41
CA ASP A 605 -34.04 14.51 12.05
C ASP A 605 -32.80 15.29 11.68
N TYR A 606 -31.80 14.59 11.13
CA TYR A 606 -30.62 15.21 10.52
C TYR A 606 -29.84 14.18 9.71
N VAL A 607 -29.06 14.68 8.74
CA VAL A 607 -28.02 13.88 8.08
C VAL A 607 -26.68 14.21 8.75
N ARG A 608 -25.92 13.17 9.09
CA ARG A 608 -24.58 13.28 9.66
C ARG A 608 -23.56 12.76 8.67
N VAL A 609 -22.66 13.64 8.24
CA VAL A 609 -21.61 13.31 7.29
C VAL A 609 -20.25 13.27 8.02
N PRO A 610 -19.47 12.19 7.91
CA PRO A 610 -18.13 12.06 8.48
C PRO A 610 -17.11 12.89 7.69
N LEU A 611 -17.34 14.20 7.56
CA LEU A 611 -16.50 15.08 6.77
C LEU A 611 -15.11 15.18 7.42
N ASN A 612 -14.11 14.59 6.77
CA ASN A 612 -12.72 14.73 7.17
C ASN A 612 -12.15 16.03 6.60
N ALA A 613 -12.12 17.10 7.41
CA ALA A 613 -11.61 18.43 6.99
C ALA A 613 -10.08 18.49 6.75
N VAL A 614 -9.42 17.33 6.72
CA VAL A 614 -7.97 17.23 6.59
C VAL A 614 -7.53 17.22 5.12
N ASP A 615 -8.39 16.76 4.21
CA ASP A 615 -8.09 16.65 2.77
C ASP A 615 -8.60 17.86 1.95
N PHE A 616 -9.38 18.75 2.58
CA PHE A 616 -10.00 19.90 1.93
C PHE A 616 -9.57 21.21 2.62
N ASP A 617 -9.01 22.17 1.87
CA ASP A 617 -8.63 23.47 2.42
C ASP A 617 -9.84 24.41 2.61
N PHE A 618 -10.72 24.05 3.54
CA PHE A 618 -11.76 24.94 4.05
C PHE A 618 -11.21 26.10 4.89
N GLY A 619 -9.89 26.19 5.10
CA GLY A 619 -9.30 27.28 5.87
C GLY A 619 -9.35 28.58 5.09
N ASN A 620 -9.02 28.54 3.81
CA ASN A 620 -8.83 29.75 2.99
C ASN A 620 -9.99 30.02 2.03
N TYR A 621 -10.68 28.98 1.56
CA TYR A 621 -11.78 29.11 0.61
C TYR A 621 -12.87 28.08 0.92
N MET A 622 -14.14 28.41 0.67
CA MET A 622 -15.21 27.41 0.61
C MET A 622 -16.43 27.92 -0.14
N THR A 623 -17.26 26.97 -0.57
CA THR A 623 -18.67 27.22 -0.85
C THR A 623 -19.53 26.14 -0.18
N VAL A 624 -20.62 26.55 0.46
CA VAL A 624 -21.70 25.67 0.93
C VAL A 624 -22.96 26.04 0.17
N SER A 625 -23.66 25.06 -0.40
CA SER A 625 -24.89 25.26 -1.17
C SER A 625 -25.96 24.25 -0.79
N CYS A 626 -27.23 24.66 -0.80
CA CYS A 626 -28.39 23.77 -0.75
C CYS A 626 -29.64 24.46 -1.28
N TRP A 627 -30.60 23.65 -1.73
CA TRP A 627 -31.98 24.08 -1.89
C TRP A 627 -32.79 23.80 -0.61
N MET A 628 -33.64 24.74 -0.23
CA MET A 628 -34.48 24.65 0.96
C MET A 628 -35.92 25.05 0.65
N LYS A 629 -36.88 24.32 1.22
CA LYS A 629 -38.30 24.67 1.24
C LYS A 629 -38.89 24.51 2.63
N THR A 630 -39.40 25.59 3.21
CA THR A 630 -40.02 25.55 4.54
C THR A 630 -41.07 26.64 4.75
N THR A 631 -42.04 26.37 5.63
CA THR A 631 -43.02 27.34 6.13
C THR A 631 -42.85 27.62 7.62
N ALA A 632 -41.88 26.99 8.28
CA ALA A 632 -41.74 27.04 9.72
C ALA A 632 -40.91 28.25 10.15
N ASP A 633 -41.56 29.19 10.84
CA ASP A 633 -40.90 30.33 11.48
C ASP A 633 -40.18 29.92 12.77
N ARG A 634 -39.07 29.19 12.61
CA ARG A 634 -38.15 28.77 13.67
C ARG A 634 -36.70 28.93 13.24
N SER A 635 -35.77 28.83 14.18
CA SER A 635 -34.35 28.75 13.85
C SER A 635 -34.06 27.45 13.10
N VAL A 636 -33.73 27.61 11.82
CA VAL A 636 -33.44 26.55 10.87
C VAL A 636 -31.95 26.52 10.60
N TYR A 637 -31.32 25.36 10.79
CA TYR A 637 -29.91 25.14 10.53
C TYR A 637 -29.80 24.14 9.39
N LEU A 638 -29.40 24.64 8.23
CA LEU A 638 -29.39 23.86 7.00
C LEU A 638 -28.16 22.99 6.96
N ILE A 639 -26.98 23.61 7.13
CA ILE A 639 -25.69 22.94 7.08
C ILE A 639 -24.79 23.56 8.12
N SER A 640 -24.17 22.75 8.98
CA SER A 640 -23.16 23.24 9.94
C SER A 640 -22.14 22.18 10.30
N GLN A 641 -20.87 22.58 10.34
CA GLN A 641 -19.83 21.79 10.99
C GLN A 641 -19.68 22.27 12.43
N ASP A 642 -20.26 21.53 13.36
CA ASP A 642 -20.36 21.90 14.77
C ASP A 642 -20.38 20.71 15.73
N ASN A 643 -20.03 20.99 16.99
CA ASN A 643 -20.23 20.10 18.13
C ASN A 643 -21.23 20.68 19.15
N SER A 644 -21.42 22.01 19.14
CA SER A 644 -22.41 22.71 19.96
C SER A 644 -22.77 24.07 19.33
N PRO A 645 -23.85 24.74 19.77
CA PRO A 645 -24.25 26.04 19.22
C PRO A 645 -23.16 27.15 19.22
N ASN A 646 -22.18 27.05 20.13
CA ASN A 646 -21.07 28.00 20.27
C ASN A 646 -19.73 27.47 19.74
N ASP A 647 -19.66 26.19 19.40
CA ASP A 647 -18.50 25.51 18.84
C ASP A 647 -18.82 24.99 17.43
N TYR A 648 -18.79 25.92 16.48
CA TYR A 648 -18.98 25.68 15.06
C TYR A 648 -17.82 26.27 14.26
N LYS A 649 -17.60 25.73 13.06
CA LYS A 649 -16.56 26.16 12.13
C LYS A 649 -17.14 27.07 11.06
N TYR A 650 -18.21 26.60 10.42
CA TYR A 650 -19.06 27.36 9.52
C TYR A 650 -20.51 26.88 9.62
N ARG A 651 -21.44 27.72 9.16
CA ARG A 651 -22.86 27.37 9.09
C ARG A 651 -23.63 28.19 8.07
N LEU A 652 -24.59 27.54 7.41
CA LEU A 652 -25.63 28.13 6.60
C LEU A 652 -26.98 27.93 7.33
N THR A 653 -27.66 29.03 7.61
CA THR A 653 -28.81 29.06 8.54
C THR A 653 -29.90 29.99 8.04
N VAL A 654 -31.13 29.76 8.46
CA VAL A 654 -32.24 30.71 8.36
C VAL A 654 -32.87 30.83 9.74
N SER A 655 -32.75 31.97 10.40
CA SER A 655 -33.28 32.14 11.77
C SER A 655 -34.13 33.39 11.85
N SER A 656 -35.37 33.25 12.33
CA SER A 656 -36.36 34.34 12.40
C SER A 656 -36.52 35.06 11.04
N GLY A 657 -36.54 34.28 9.95
CA GLY A 657 -36.59 34.75 8.58
C GLY A 657 -35.23 35.16 7.99
N ALA A 658 -34.18 35.38 8.79
CA ALA A 658 -32.91 35.87 8.28
C ALA A 658 -31.99 34.73 7.81
N ALA A 659 -31.80 34.62 6.49
CA ALA A 659 -30.78 33.74 5.91
C ALA A 659 -29.37 34.28 6.23
N THR A 660 -28.49 33.43 6.75
CA THR A 660 -27.14 33.81 7.19
C THR A 660 -26.14 32.73 6.86
N PHE A 661 -25.04 33.12 6.21
CA PHE A 661 -23.81 32.34 6.14
C PHE A 661 -22.77 32.92 7.09
N ARG A 662 -22.19 32.07 7.95
CA ARG A 662 -21.27 32.48 9.01
C ARG A 662 -20.06 31.56 9.07
N VAL A 663 -18.89 32.15 9.29
CA VAL A 663 -17.62 31.44 9.54
C VAL A 663 -16.98 31.88 10.86
N LYS A 664 -16.30 30.96 11.54
CA LYS A 664 -15.51 31.23 12.76
C LYS A 664 -14.03 31.20 12.41
N HIS A 665 -13.21 32.06 13.01
CA HIS A 665 -11.78 32.15 12.72
C HIS A 665 -10.91 31.51 13.82
N SER A 666 -9.68 31.15 13.46
CA SER A 666 -8.74 30.38 14.29
C SER A 666 -8.02 31.14 15.40
N ASP A 667 -8.04 32.48 15.41
CA ASP A 667 -7.21 33.29 16.32
C ASP A 667 -7.68 33.36 17.79
N GLY A 668 -8.86 32.80 18.10
CA GLY A 668 -9.42 32.73 19.45
C GLY A 668 -9.78 34.08 20.08
N THR A 669 -9.59 35.21 19.39
CA THR A 669 -9.84 36.57 19.88
C THR A 669 -11.00 37.28 19.16
N THR A 670 -11.35 36.83 17.94
CA THR A 670 -12.48 37.37 17.17
C THR A 670 -13.60 36.32 16.96
N PRO A 671 -14.87 36.62 17.28
CA PRO A 671 -15.87 35.57 17.53
C PRO A 671 -16.42 34.89 16.26
N TYR A 672 -16.59 35.61 15.14
CA TYR A 672 -17.07 35.12 13.83
C TYR A 672 -17.21 36.28 12.83
N ALA A 673 -17.39 35.98 11.54
CA ALA A 673 -17.86 36.93 10.53
C ALA A 673 -19.04 36.32 9.75
N GLN A 674 -19.99 37.15 9.27
CA GLN A 674 -21.24 36.67 8.67
C GLN A 674 -21.80 37.61 7.59
N ALA A 675 -22.45 37.04 6.58
CA ALA A 675 -23.33 37.75 5.66
C ALA A 675 -24.78 37.32 5.94
N THR A 676 -25.68 38.30 6.09
CA THR A 676 -27.08 38.06 6.48
C THR A 676 -28.04 38.81 5.56
N LEU A 677 -28.98 38.09 4.97
CA LEU A 677 -30.17 38.65 4.33
C LEU A 677 -31.25 38.88 5.40
N SER A 678 -31.93 40.02 5.33
CA SER A 678 -32.93 40.42 6.34
C SER A 678 -34.39 40.09 5.96
N SER A 679 -34.65 39.53 4.78
CA SER A 679 -35.98 39.10 4.33
C SER A 679 -36.24 37.63 4.61
N SER A 680 -37.49 37.29 4.93
CA SER A 680 -37.92 35.91 5.23
C SER A 680 -37.94 35.02 3.99
N LEU A 681 -37.52 33.76 4.16
CA LEU A 681 -37.61 32.67 3.17
C LEU A 681 -38.61 31.57 3.61
N PHE A 682 -39.56 31.91 4.49
CA PHE A 682 -40.53 30.97 5.07
C PHE A 682 -41.88 30.96 4.34
N ASP A 683 -41.87 31.01 3.00
CA ASP A 683 -43.06 31.11 2.17
C ASP A 683 -43.52 29.75 1.58
N GLY A 684 -42.79 28.68 1.89
CA GLY A 684 -43.06 27.33 1.38
C GLY A 684 -42.66 27.12 -0.08
N GLN A 685 -41.87 28.02 -0.67
CA GLN A 685 -41.24 27.83 -1.98
C GLN A 685 -39.80 27.28 -1.83
N TRP A 686 -39.28 26.76 -2.93
CA TRP A 686 -37.88 26.36 -3.03
C TRP A 686 -37.00 27.61 -3.20
N HIS A 687 -35.98 27.73 -2.36
CA HIS A 687 -34.95 28.76 -2.47
C HIS A 687 -33.56 28.12 -2.51
N HIS A 688 -32.71 28.61 -3.41
CA HIS A 688 -31.32 28.20 -3.51
C HIS A 688 -30.45 29.10 -2.65
N MET A 689 -29.73 28.52 -1.69
CA MET A 689 -28.90 29.26 -0.75
C MET A 689 -27.44 28.90 -0.92
N VAL A 690 -26.59 29.89 -1.20
CA VAL A 690 -25.14 29.67 -1.38
C VAL A 690 -24.32 30.62 -0.52
N GLY A 691 -23.48 30.06 0.35
CA GLY A 691 -22.52 30.81 1.14
C GLY A 691 -21.09 30.59 0.63
N THR A 692 -20.38 31.66 0.25
CA THR A 692 -18.98 31.57 -0.17
C THR A 692 -18.05 32.32 0.77
N TYR A 693 -16.88 31.73 1.02
CA TYR A 693 -15.80 32.34 1.75
C TYR A 693 -14.54 32.38 0.90
N ASN A 694 -13.98 33.55 0.68
CA ASN A 694 -12.67 33.73 0.05
C ASN A 694 -11.82 34.60 0.97
N ARG A 695 -10.87 33.97 1.68
CA ARG A 695 -9.91 34.70 2.51
C ARG A 695 -9.26 35.80 1.66
N PHE A 696 -8.73 35.53 0.49
CA PHE A 696 -7.93 36.52 -0.24
C PHE A 696 -8.73 37.45 -1.16
N SER A 697 -10.02 37.67 -0.88
CA SER A 697 -10.84 38.58 -1.68
C SER A 697 -10.22 39.98 -1.74
N SER A 698 -10.04 40.50 -2.97
CA SER A 698 -9.42 41.80 -3.24
C SER A 698 -10.32 42.98 -2.88
N ASP A 699 -11.63 42.77 -2.85
CA ASP A 699 -12.65 43.75 -2.45
C ASP A 699 -12.81 43.89 -0.92
N GLY A 700 -12.10 43.06 -0.13
CA GLY A 700 -12.21 43.01 1.33
C GLY A 700 -13.46 42.28 1.86
N ASN A 701 -14.45 42.01 1.01
CA ASN A 701 -15.65 41.25 1.33
C ASN A 701 -15.38 39.75 1.15
N ARG A 702 -14.94 39.13 2.23
CA ARG A 702 -14.46 37.74 2.25
C ARG A 702 -15.60 36.73 2.39
N ILE A 703 -16.79 37.16 2.77
CA ILE A 703 -17.98 36.32 2.96
C ILE A 703 -19.11 36.86 2.10
N LYS A 704 -19.72 35.99 1.31
CA LYS A 704 -20.85 36.32 0.44
C LYS A 704 -21.97 35.30 0.64
N LEU A 705 -23.20 35.77 0.58
CA LEU A 705 -24.42 34.98 0.64
C LEU A 705 -25.24 35.32 -0.60
N TYR A 706 -25.57 34.29 -1.37
CA TYR A 706 -26.40 34.37 -2.56
C TYR A 706 -27.71 33.64 -2.29
N ILE A 707 -28.80 34.21 -2.77
CA ILE A 707 -30.13 33.60 -2.76
C ILE A 707 -30.66 33.61 -4.19
N ASP A 708 -31.13 32.46 -4.66
CA ASP A 708 -31.73 32.29 -5.99
C ASP A 708 -30.82 32.83 -7.12
N GLY A 709 -29.53 32.50 -7.04
CA GLY A 709 -28.50 32.94 -8.00
C GLY A 709 -27.93 34.35 -7.77
N GLU A 710 -28.60 35.20 -6.97
CA GLU A 710 -28.22 36.62 -6.82
C GLU A 710 -27.48 36.91 -5.50
N LEU A 711 -26.47 37.79 -5.54
CA LEU A 711 -25.74 38.23 -4.34
C LEU A 711 -26.66 39.05 -3.43
N SER A 712 -27.11 38.42 -2.34
CA SER A 712 -28.05 39.01 -1.39
C SER A 712 -27.39 39.74 -0.23
N ALA A 713 -26.24 39.25 0.25
CA ALA A 713 -25.48 39.90 1.32
C ALA A 713 -23.98 39.61 1.20
N SER A 714 -23.17 40.53 1.73
CA SER A 714 -21.74 40.31 1.89
C SER A 714 -21.23 40.99 3.14
N ALA A 715 -20.09 40.55 3.64
CA ALA A 715 -19.44 41.17 4.77
C ALA A 715 -17.92 41.19 4.61
N ALA A 716 -17.34 42.26 5.14
CA ALA A 716 -15.93 42.27 5.45
C ALA A 716 -15.62 41.10 6.39
N GLY A 717 -14.58 40.34 6.06
CA GLY A 717 -14.07 39.29 6.93
C GLY A 717 -12.65 39.59 7.37
N TYR A 718 -12.12 38.75 8.26
CA TYR A 718 -10.74 38.86 8.69
C TYR A 718 -9.80 38.09 7.74
N ASN A 719 -8.53 38.47 7.73
CA ASN A 719 -7.48 37.75 7.00
C ASN A 719 -6.98 36.51 7.74
N TYR A 720 -7.90 35.76 8.35
CA TYR A 720 -7.62 34.56 9.12
C TYR A 720 -8.27 33.35 8.46
N PRO A 721 -7.63 32.18 8.51
CA PRO A 721 -8.29 30.98 8.05
C PRO A 721 -9.49 30.66 8.96
N ILE A 722 -10.47 29.98 8.38
CA ILE A 722 -11.61 29.43 9.12
C ILE A 722 -11.07 28.43 10.15
N LEU A 723 -11.69 28.42 11.32
CA LEU A 723 -11.39 27.49 12.40
C LEU A 723 -11.58 26.06 11.85
N ARG A 724 -10.54 25.23 11.94
CA ARG A 724 -10.59 23.83 11.49
C ARG A 724 -10.99 22.92 12.65
N GLY A 725 -11.68 21.81 12.35
CA GLY A 725 -12.07 20.79 13.34
C GLY A 725 -12.37 19.45 12.67
N THR A 726 -12.37 18.37 13.45
CA THR A 726 -12.77 17.03 13.01
C THR A 726 -14.23 16.72 13.36
N ASP A 727 -15.04 17.76 13.51
CA ASP A 727 -16.46 17.62 13.85
C ASP A 727 -17.24 17.14 12.62
N TYR A 728 -18.29 16.36 12.86
CA TYR A 728 -19.22 15.96 11.80
C TYR A 728 -19.84 17.18 11.13
N LEU A 729 -20.02 17.09 9.80
CA LEU A 729 -20.92 18.00 9.12
C LEU A 729 -22.36 17.52 9.37
N ASN A 730 -23.17 18.40 9.93
CA ASN A 730 -24.56 18.14 10.21
C ASN A 730 -25.42 18.90 9.20
N ILE A 731 -26.39 18.21 8.61
CA ILE A 731 -27.40 18.79 7.72
C ILE A 731 -28.75 18.65 8.42
N GLY A 732 -29.44 19.78 8.60
CA GLY A 732 -30.74 19.83 9.27
C GLY A 732 -30.69 19.93 10.80
N LYS A 733 -29.54 20.20 11.42
CA LYS A 733 -29.46 20.45 12.89
C LYS A 733 -28.30 21.35 13.33
N ILE A 734 -28.34 21.77 14.60
CA ILE A 734 -27.18 22.26 15.37
C ILE A 734 -27.19 21.65 16.79
N GLY A 735 -26.04 21.19 17.27
CA GLY A 735 -25.94 20.61 18.62
C GLY A 735 -26.92 19.45 18.88
N SER A 736 -27.69 19.55 19.97
CA SER A 736 -28.62 18.50 20.43
C SER A 736 -30.08 18.93 20.62
N THR A 737 -30.45 20.16 20.24
CA THR A 737 -31.76 20.76 20.61
C THR A 737 -32.52 21.44 19.47
N ASP A 738 -31.90 21.65 18.32
CA ASP A 738 -32.48 22.46 17.24
C ASP A 738 -32.42 21.68 15.92
N TRP A 739 -33.60 21.44 15.33
CA TRP A 739 -33.78 20.62 14.13
C TRP A 739 -34.57 21.36 13.05
N PHE A 740 -34.17 21.12 11.80
CA PHE A 740 -34.82 21.66 10.63
C PHE A 740 -36.19 21.04 10.40
N TYR A 741 -37.12 21.84 9.87
CA TYR A 741 -38.42 21.39 9.41
C TYR A 741 -38.68 21.92 8.03
N GLY A 742 -38.86 21.03 7.07
CA GLY A 742 -38.95 21.37 5.66
C GLY A 742 -38.28 20.33 4.78
N SER A 743 -38.21 20.63 3.49
CA SER A 743 -37.43 19.86 2.53
C SER A 743 -36.06 20.50 2.31
N LEU A 744 -35.02 19.67 2.21
CA LEU A 744 -33.71 20.04 1.66
C LEU A 744 -33.45 19.20 0.42
N ASP A 745 -32.69 19.78 -0.50
CA ASP A 745 -32.30 19.15 -1.76
C ASP A 745 -30.93 19.66 -2.22
N GLU A 746 -30.22 18.89 -3.05
CA GLU A 746 -29.00 19.29 -3.76
C GLU A 746 -27.96 19.98 -2.85
N VAL A 747 -27.51 19.25 -1.82
CA VAL A 747 -26.56 19.77 -0.82
C VAL A 747 -25.12 19.59 -1.30
N LEU A 748 -24.45 20.72 -1.54
CA LEU A 748 -23.12 20.78 -2.15
C LEU A 748 -22.11 21.46 -1.24
N LEU A 749 -20.87 20.97 -1.27
CA LEU A 749 -19.73 21.57 -0.59
C LEU A 749 -18.54 21.65 -1.55
N TYR A 750 -17.99 22.84 -1.72
CA TYR A 750 -16.80 23.07 -2.53
C TYR A 750 -15.64 23.56 -1.66
N ASN A 751 -14.42 23.09 -1.98
CA ASN A 751 -13.19 23.55 -1.34
C ASN A 751 -12.70 24.92 -1.88
N TRP A 752 -13.55 25.63 -2.61
CA TRP A 752 -13.24 26.91 -3.23
C TRP A 752 -14.47 27.82 -3.22
N ALA A 753 -14.24 29.13 -3.33
CA ALA A 753 -15.30 30.12 -3.35
C ALA A 753 -15.83 30.31 -4.78
N LEU A 754 -17.06 29.87 -5.05
CA LEU A 754 -17.72 30.16 -6.33
C LEU A 754 -17.77 31.67 -6.56
N THR A 755 -17.51 32.08 -7.80
CA THR A 755 -17.79 33.44 -8.28
C THR A 755 -19.29 33.64 -8.48
N ALA A 756 -19.72 34.89 -8.68
CA ALA A 756 -21.13 35.20 -8.90
C ALA A 756 -21.71 34.44 -10.11
N ASP A 757 -20.97 34.42 -11.22
CA ASP A 757 -21.36 33.72 -12.45
C ASP A 757 -21.49 32.21 -12.21
N GLU A 758 -20.56 31.59 -11.46
CA GLU A 758 -20.61 30.15 -11.16
C GLU A 758 -21.75 29.80 -10.17
N VAL A 759 -22.17 30.75 -9.32
CA VAL A 759 -23.37 30.59 -8.48
C VAL A 759 -24.64 30.69 -9.32
N GLU A 760 -24.70 31.62 -10.27
CA GLU A 760 -25.82 31.75 -11.21
C GLU A 760 -25.93 30.50 -12.10
N ASP A 761 -24.82 29.98 -12.60
CA ASP A 761 -24.78 28.73 -13.38
C ASP A 761 -25.27 27.53 -12.54
N LEU A 762 -24.85 27.44 -11.27
CA LEU A 762 -25.32 26.40 -10.35
C LEU A 762 -26.82 26.53 -10.03
N TYR A 763 -27.34 27.75 -9.93
CA TYR A 763 -28.78 27.96 -9.74
C TYR A 763 -29.57 27.50 -10.96
N ASN A 764 -29.10 27.82 -12.17
CA ASN A 764 -29.77 27.50 -13.43
C ASN A 764 -29.64 26.03 -13.88
N SER A 765 -28.85 25.20 -13.18
CA SER A 765 -28.71 23.77 -13.51
C SER A 765 -29.88 22.91 -13.02
N TYR A 766 -30.79 23.48 -12.21
CA TYR A 766 -31.98 22.86 -11.65
C TYR A 766 -33.24 23.61 -12.15
#